data_AF-A0A7X7BB73-F1
#
_entry.id   AF-A0A7X7BB73-F1
#
_cell.length_a   1.000
_cell.length_b   1.000
_cell.length_c   1.000
_cell.angle_alpha   90.00
_cell.angle_beta   90.00
_cell.angle_gamma   90.00
#
_symmetry.space_group_name_H-M   'P 1'
#
loop_
_entity.id
_entity.type
_entity.pdbx_description
1 polymer ?
#
loop_
_entity_poly.entity_id
_entity_poly.type
_entity_poly.pdbx_seq_one_letter_code
_entity_poly.pdbx_strand_id
1 'polypeptide(L)'
;LPLANCRACGCSGWIGVYSAKDKKLLSALDEIYRHFFTKGSEAIRFVVPLSAGETPRHPHGEIARLCSACRSLAAEGDAACPACGSQALLRVVVQRPKMETHTRQDGQPYTVGRLVCPTCGADDGGIMLLGMRTATLCSHLIATLNGSVFNRDKKIIAFSDNVQDASHRASYFGGRTWSSTFRAQLSHTIHENALPDMPLPDFLTFLLDDLRRRHADPAARLATFIPQDCKWWHDWHELEEHNTPPSPRALNRLDLRLRWETCMEFGFKSNIGRTLEKTGVAAAYVRLPAVTESCWGTVLEKVRNQVEGLRALTLPDLRACAADLSDLMLRRGAVLDAEVVPAILRTADLGVVRWQPPLKFTLQGMSRGGIHPVFPGKTIGGGTARLALALTPGGELNAVFKWHTGCDDPAALEIFLNALSDAGILTKVVSGPQAKAAMAYWLLPPDRVMISSSLETLRCPVCGRQRHAPRALLDAGAGRVPCRGPGCPGVPVPATVAAHHYRQQYIDGNVFRLVAAEHTGLLKRDERADIEKRFKSETPAPWYPNLLSATPTLEMGIDIGGLSTVLLCSVPPTQSSYVQRIGRSGRRTGSAVNVTVANARPHDLYFFLAPEEMMAGGVRAPGVYLDAVSVLRRQYLGFALGEWIAQDQAAAFPRDIRAMLKALDNQEPVFPNTFLDWYAARRAALA
;
A
#
# COMPACT_ATOMS: atom_id res chain seq x y z
N LEU A 1 0.42 5.73 -24.11
CA LEU A 1 -0.01 6.48 -22.90
C LEU A 1 0.16 5.58 -21.69
N PRO A 2 0.55 6.09 -20.51
CA PRO A 2 0.66 5.29 -19.30
C PRO A 2 -0.70 4.68 -18.93
N LEU A 3 -0.67 3.45 -18.44
CA LEU A 3 -1.85 2.75 -17.95
C LEU A 3 -2.24 3.29 -16.57
N ALA A 4 -3.54 3.35 -16.30
CA ALA A 4 -4.07 3.61 -14.98
C ALA A 4 -5.22 2.65 -14.66
N ASN A 5 -5.40 2.40 -13.37
CA ASN A 5 -6.40 1.50 -12.85
C ASN A 5 -7.20 2.15 -11.72
N CYS A 6 -8.51 1.93 -11.72
CA CYS A 6 -9.39 2.25 -10.61
C CYS A 6 -9.28 1.16 -9.54
N ARG A 7 -8.81 1.52 -8.35
CA ARG A 7 -8.67 0.62 -7.20
C ARG A 7 -9.99 0.08 -6.64
N ALA A 8 -11.11 0.75 -6.92
CA ALA A 8 -12.43 0.35 -6.43
C ALA A 8 -13.07 -0.72 -7.32
N CYS A 9 -13.18 -0.47 -8.63
CA CYS A 9 -13.85 -1.39 -9.57
C CYS A 9 -12.90 -2.16 -10.51
N GLY A 10 -11.59 -1.91 -10.45
CA GLY A 10 -10.59 -2.51 -11.33
C GLY A 10 -10.64 -2.02 -12.78
N CYS A 11 -11.42 -0.98 -13.09
CA CYS A 11 -11.45 -0.37 -14.42
C CYS A 11 -10.04 0.08 -14.83
N SER A 12 -9.59 -0.30 -16.03
CA SER A 12 -8.28 0.09 -16.53
C SER A 12 -8.43 0.93 -17.78
N GLY A 13 -7.55 1.91 -17.93
CA GLY A 13 -7.54 2.82 -19.05
C GLY A 13 -6.18 3.49 -19.17
N TRP A 14 -6.13 4.59 -19.90
CA TRP A 14 -4.93 5.38 -20.11
C TRP A 14 -5.05 6.76 -19.49
N ILE A 15 -3.92 7.31 -19.08
CA ILE A 15 -3.83 8.71 -18.67
C ILE A 15 -3.09 9.50 -19.74
N GLY A 16 -3.61 10.65 -20.11
CA GLY A 16 -2.98 11.57 -21.05
C GLY A 16 -3.25 13.02 -20.70
N VAL A 17 -2.38 13.92 -21.18
CA VAL A 17 -2.61 15.37 -21.08
C VAL A 17 -3.25 15.84 -22.38
N TYR A 18 -4.43 16.44 -22.29
CA TYR A 18 -5.16 16.94 -23.45
C TYR A 18 -4.66 18.33 -23.84
N SER A 19 -4.17 18.47 -25.07
CA SER A 19 -3.85 19.75 -25.68
C SER A 19 -5.06 20.27 -26.43
N ALA A 20 -5.63 21.39 -25.97
CA ALA A 20 -6.74 22.06 -26.66
C ALA A 20 -6.32 22.60 -28.04
N LYS A 21 -5.06 23.05 -28.17
CA LYS A 21 -4.48 23.55 -29.42
C LYS A 21 -4.41 22.46 -30.49
N ASP A 22 -3.95 21.27 -30.11
CA ASP A 22 -3.71 20.17 -31.04
C ASP A 22 -4.89 19.17 -31.11
N LYS A 23 -5.91 19.34 -30.25
CA LYS A 23 -7.03 18.41 -30.05
C LYS A 23 -6.59 16.94 -29.88
N LYS A 24 -5.47 16.71 -29.20
CA LYS A 24 -4.83 15.38 -29.02
C LYS A 24 -4.33 15.13 -27.61
N LEU A 25 -4.15 13.86 -27.28
CA LEU A 25 -3.53 13.42 -26.04
C LEU A 25 -2.00 13.31 -26.19
N LEU A 26 -1.29 14.13 -25.43
CA LEU A 26 0.17 14.13 -25.35
C LEU A 26 0.67 12.88 -24.62
N SER A 27 1.85 12.39 -25.01
CA SER A 27 2.47 11.15 -24.51
C SER A 27 3.74 11.36 -23.71
N ALA A 28 4.21 12.61 -23.56
CA ALA A 28 5.41 12.91 -22.80
C ALA A 28 5.18 12.53 -21.33
N LEU A 29 5.95 11.56 -20.83
CA LEU A 29 5.74 11.00 -19.48
C LEU A 29 5.96 12.04 -18.38
N ASP A 30 6.96 12.91 -18.52
CA ASP A 30 7.29 13.94 -17.53
C ASP A 30 6.14 14.94 -17.38
N GLU A 31 5.55 15.34 -18.50
CA GLU A 31 4.37 16.21 -18.53
C GLU A 31 3.17 15.51 -17.89
N ILE A 32 2.88 14.26 -18.28
CA ILE A 32 1.78 13.48 -17.72
C ILE A 32 1.92 13.33 -16.20
N TYR A 33 3.12 12.98 -15.70
CA TYR A 33 3.34 12.83 -14.27
C TYR A 33 3.21 14.16 -13.53
N ARG A 34 3.74 15.26 -14.08
CA ARG A 34 3.57 16.58 -13.49
C ARG A 34 2.08 16.92 -13.36
N HIS A 35 1.30 16.79 -14.44
CA HIS A 35 -0.14 17.05 -14.43
C HIS A 35 -0.94 16.11 -13.53
N PHE A 36 -0.57 14.82 -13.45
CA PHE A 36 -1.25 13.84 -12.61
C PHE A 36 -1.03 14.07 -11.11
N PHE A 37 0.19 14.44 -10.71
CA PHE A 37 0.51 14.68 -9.29
C PHE A 37 0.23 16.13 -8.85
N THR A 38 0.05 17.06 -9.79
CA THR A 38 -0.42 18.42 -9.50
C THR A 38 -1.92 18.41 -9.21
N LYS A 39 -2.29 18.81 -8.00
CA LYS A 39 -3.68 18.80 -7.51
C LYS A 39 -4.66 19.69 -8.27
N GLY A 40 -4.25 20.50 -9.26
CA GLY A 40 -5.14 21.47 -9.94
C GLY A 40 -5.14 21.37 -11.46
N SER A 41 -4.65 20.27 -12.04
CA SER A 41 -4.60 20.20 -13.51
C SER A 41 -5.97 19.92 -14.14
N GLU A 42 -6.44 20.82 -14.99
CA GLU A 42 -7.63 20.60 -15.84
C GLU A 42 -7.34 19.87 -17.15
N ALA A 43 -6.07 19.68 -17.52
CA ALA A 43 -5.65 19.10 -18.80
C ALA A 43 -5.55 17.57 -18.74
N ILE A 44 -5.34 16.99 -17.55
CA ILE A 44 -5.22 15.54 -17.38
C ILE A 44 -6.54 14.84 -17.73
N ARG A 45 -6.48 13.73 -18.46
CA ARG A 45 -7.64 12.92 -18.86
C ARG A 45 -7.42 11.48 -18.44
N PHE A 46 -8.47 10.85 -17.92
CA PHE A 46 -8.53 9.40 -17.78
C PHE A 46 -9.43 8.84 -18.90
N VAL A 47 -8.85 7.99 -19.74
CA VAL A 47 -9.46 7.50 -20.96
C VAL A 47 -9.68 6.01 -20.85
N VAL A 48 -10.93 5.58 -20.84
CA VAL A 48 -11.31 4.17 -20.67
C VAL A 48 -11.85 3.63 -21.98
N PRO A 49 -11.32 2.52 -22.52
CA PRO A 49 -11.88 1.89 -23.71
C PRO A 49 -13.27 1.31 -23.41
N LEU A 50 -14.19 1.46 -24.37
CA LEU A 50 -15.52 0.87 -24.33
C LEU A 50 -15.65 -0.21 -25.40
N SER A 51 -16.38 -1.27 -25.07
CA SER A 51 -16.81 -2.28 -26.03
C SER A 51 -17.90 -1.71 -26.95
N ALA A 52 -18.16 -2.37 -28.07
CA ALA A 52 -19.27 -2.01 -28.96
C ALA A 52 -20.61 -2.12 -28.21
N GLY A 53 -21.44 -1.06 -28.27
CA GLY A 53 -22.74 -1.00 -27.58
C GLY A 53 -22.70 -0.72 -26.08
N GLU A 54 -21.52 -0.59 -25.49
CA GLU A 54 -21.35 -0.35 -24.05
C GLU A 54 -21.69 1.11 -23.69
N THR A 55 -22.52 1.33 -22.66
CA THR A 55 -22.74 2.66 -22.07
C THR A 55 -22.10 2.74 -20.68
N PRO A 56 -21.44 3.86 -20.33
CA PRO A 56 -20.89 4.04 -18.99
C PRO A 56 -22.00 4.01 -17.94
N ARG A 57 -21.77 3.32 -16.82
CA ARG A 57 -22.75 3.27 -15.70
C ARG A 57 -22.93 4.62 -15.02
N HIS A 58 -21.89 5.45 -14.98
CA HIS A 58 -21.95 6.81 -14.46
C HIS A 58 -21.59 7.84 -15.52
N PRO A 59 -22.36 8.93 -15.67
CA PRO A 59 -22.19 9.91 -16.74
C PRO A 59 -21.09 10.94 -16.45
N HIS A 60 -20.00 10.55 -15.77
CA HIS A 60 -18.97 11.51 -15.39
C HIS A 60 -18.02 11.91 -16.53
N GLY A 61 -18.07 11.20 -17.67
CA GLY A 61 -17.20 11.43 -18.83
C GLY A 61 -17.95 11.51 -20.15
N GLU A 62 -17.30 12.08 -21.15
CA GLU A 62 -17.82 12.23 -22.51
C GLU A 62 -17.43 11.00 -23.34
N ILE A 63 -18.37 10.48 -24.14
CA ILE A 63 -18.06 9.41 -25.09
C ILE A 63 -17.44 10.03 -26.34
N ALA A 64 -16.29 9.50 -26.76
CA ALA A 64 -15.53 9.98 -27.90
C ALA A 64 -14.84 8.81 -28.62
N ARG A 65 -14.17 9.11 -29.74
CA ARG A 65 -13.34 8.15 -30.48
C ARG A 65 -11.87 8.56 -30.42
N LEU A 66 -11.02 7.72 -29.85
CA LEU A 66 -9.57 7.94 -29.78
C LEU A 66 -8.88 7.31 -31.00
N CYS A 67 -8.16 8.13 -31.76
CA CYS A 67 -7.34 7.63 -32.87
C CYS A 67 -6.08 6.91 -32.37
N SER A 68 -5.88 5.65 -32.80
CA SER A 68 -4.71 4.86 -32.42
C SER A 68 -3.39 5.37 -33.03
N ALA A 69 -3.46 6.03 -34.19
CA ALA A 69 -2.29 6.54 -34.91
C ALA A 69 -1.76 7.86 -34.33
N CYS A 70 -2.61 8.88 -34.21
CA CYS A 70 -2.19 10.24 -33.82
C CYS A 70 -2.66 10.68 -32.43
N ARG A 71 -3.52 9.90 -31.76
CA ARG A 71 -4.10 10.19 -30.43
C ARG A 71 -5.01 11.42 -30.36
N SER A 72 -5.52 11.88 -31.51
CA SER A 72 -6.59 12.87 -31.55
C SER A 72 -7.91 12.27 -31.09
N LEU A 73 -8.73 13.09 -30.44
CA LEU A 73 -10.10 12.74 -30.06
C LEU A 73 -11.07 13.23 -31.15
N ALA A 74 -11.83 12.29 -31.70
CA ALA A 74 -12.91 12.53 -32.65
C ALA A 74 -14.27 12.42 -31.92
N ALA A 75 -15.32 13.01 -32.49
CA ALA A 75 -16.67 12.86 -31.95
C ALA A 75 -17.15 11.40 -32.07
N GLU A 76 -18.12 10.98 -31.26
CA GLU A 76 -18.62 9.60 -31.28
C GLU A 76 -19.18 9.19 -32.66
N GLY A 77 -19.75 10.15 -33.41
CA GLY A 77 -20.28 9.94 -34.77
C GLY A 77 -19.24 9.91 -35.88
N ASP A 78 -17.99 10.27 -35.62
CA ASP A 78 -16.97 10.39 -36.67
C ASP A 78 -16.50 9.00 -37.15
N ALA A 79 -16.55 8.77 -38.46
CA ALA A 79 -16.05 7.54 -39.08
C ALA A 79 -14.52 7.53 -39.29
N ALA A 80 -13.89 8.69 -39.33
CA ALA A 80 -12.45 8.86 -39.54
C ALA A 80 -11.87 9.95 -38.63
N CYS A 81 -10.58 9.85 -38.32
CA CYS A 81 -9.90 10.82 -37.48
C CYS A 81 -9.83 12.20 -38.15
N PRO A 82 -10.29 13.28 -37.50
CA PRO A 82 -10.30 14.62 -38.10
C PRO A 82 -8.89 15.19 -38.31
N ALA A 83 -7.86 14.64 -37.67
CA ALA A 83 -6.49 15.13 -37.77
C ALA A 83 -5.63 14.39 -38.79
N CYS A 84 -5.84 13.09 -39.01
CA CYS A 84 -4.99 12.26 -39.88
C CYS A 84 -5.75 11.36 -40.85
N GLY A 85 -7.09 11.40 -40.87
CA GLY A 85 -7.92 10.58 -41.77
C GLY A 85 -7.99 9.08 -41.45
N SER A 86 -7.25 8.60 -40.44
CA SER A 86 -7.26 7.18 -40.05
C SER A 86 -8.65 6.72 -39.57
N GLN A 87 -9.09 5.55 -40.04
CA GLN A 87 -10.31 4.87 -39.59
C GLN A 87 -10.09 4.03 -38.33
N ALA A 88 -8.84 3.90 -37.86
CA ALA A 88 -8.49 3.13 -36.66
C ALA A 88 -8.86 3.91 -35.37
N LEU A 89 -10.15 4.03 -35.14
CA LEU A 89 -10.74 4.76 -34.02
C LEU A 89 -11.25 3.80 -32.94
N LEU A 90 -10.83 4.01 -31.70
CA LEU A 90 -11.30 3.27 -30.53
C LEU A 90 -12.38 4.08 -29.82
N ARG A 91 -13.55 3.49 -29.57
CA ARG A 91 -14.59 4.11 -28.76
C ARG A 91 -14.14 4.15 -27.30
N VAL A 92 -14.16 5.33 -26.69
CA VAL A 92 -13.63 5.56 -25.34
C VAL A 92 -14.54 6.48 -24.54
N VAL A 93 -14.52 6.36 -23.21
CA VAL A 93 -14.96 7.42 -22.29
C VAL A 93 -13.78 8.27 -21.92
N VAL A 94 -13.92 9.58 -22.12
CA VAL A 94 -12.91 10.57 -21.76
C VAL A 94 -13.39 11.32 -20.52
N GLN A 95 -12.76 11.02 -19.39
CA GLN A 95 -13.02 11.69 -18.13
C GLN A 95 -12.16 12.93 -17.97
N ARG A 96 -12.80 14.06 -17.65
CA ARG A 96 -12.13 15.28 -17.17
C ARG A 96 -12.07 15.30 -15.63
N PRO A 97 -11.08 15.97 -15.03
CA PRO A 97 -11.02 16.13 -13.59
C PRO A 97 -12.20 16.99 -13.10
N LYS A 98 -12.85 16.56 -12.03
CA LYS A 98 -13.82 17.38 -11.31
C LYS A 98 -13.06 18.42 -10.50
N MET A 99 -13.26 19.70 -10.81
CA MET A 99 -12.60 20.81 -10.12
C MET A 99 -13.45 21.25 -8.91
N GLU A 100 -12.81 21.33 -7.74
CA GLU A 100 -13.43 21.76 -6.50
C GLU A 100 -12.61 22.89 -5.87
N THR A 101 -13.25 24.01 -5.55
CA THR A 101 -12.59 25.15 -4.88
C THR A 101 -12.78 25.02 -3.38
N HIS A 102 -11.67 25.04 -2.64
CA HIS A 102 -11.62 24.97 -1.19
C HIS A 102 -11.00 26.25 -0.64
N THR A 103 -11.33 26.63 0.59
CA THR A 103 -10.71 27.79 1.26
C THR A 103 -9.69 27.30 2.28
N ARG A 104 -8.48 27.85 2.25
CA ARG A 104 -7.44 27.61 3.25
C ARG A 104 -7.80 28.28 4.59
N GLN A 105 -7.07 27.92 5.65
CA GLN A 105 -7.22 28.55 6.97
C GLN A 105 -6.89 30.05 6.96
N ASP A 106 -6.06 30.49 6.02
CA ASP A 106 -5.71 31.90 5.78
C ASP A 106 -6.76 32.66 4.94
N GLY A 107 -7.89 32.02 4.60
CA GLY A 107 -8.95 32.61 3.78
C GLY A 107 -8.71 32.57 2.27
N GLN A 108 -7.54 32.12 1.79
CA GLN A 108 -7.29 32.07 0.34
C GLN A 108 -7.93 30.84 -0.31
N PRO A 109 -8.62 31.01 -1.46
CA PRO A 109 -9.16 29.88 -2.21
C PRO A 109 -8.03 29.09 -2.89
N TYR A 110 -8.19 27.77 -2.97
CA TYR A 110 -7.35 26.89 -3.75
C TYR A 110 -8.21 25.83 -4.46
N THR A 111 -7.90 25.55 -5.72
CA THR A 111 -8.64 24.58 -6.52
C THR A 111 -7.97 23.22 -6.50
N VAL A 112 -8.78 22.17 -6.37
CA VAL A 112 -8.37 20.78 -6.44
C VAL A 112 -9.13 20.07 -7.56
N GLY A 113 -8.43 19.60 -8.58
CA GLY A 113 -8.92 18.70 -9.61
C GLY A 113 -8.81 17.24 -9.20
N ARG A 114 -9.91 16.50 -9.33
CA ARG A 114 -10.02 15.08 -8.96
C ARG A 114 -10.44 14.24 -10.15
N LEU A 115 -9.64 13.24 -10.51
CA LEU A 115 -10.06 12.25 -11.51
C LEU A 115 -11.10 11.32 -10.88
N VAL A 116 -12.23 11.18 -11.58
CA VAL A 116 -13.35 10.32 -11.17
C VAL A 116 -13.36 9.09 -12.06
N CYS A 117 -13.58 7.89 -11.52
CA CYS A 117 -13.75 6.72 -12.35
C CYS A 117 -15.08 6.79 -13.12
N PRO A 118 -15.09 6.78 -14.47
CA PRO A 118 -16.34 6.83 -15.24
C PRO A 118 -17.21 5.57 -15.07
N THR A 119 -16.65 4.50 -14.49
CA THR A 119 -17.37 3.24 -14.26
C THR A 119 -18.10 3.20 -12.92
N CYS A 120 -17.45 3.59 -11.83
CA CYS A 120 -17.95 3.38 -10.47
C CYS A 120 -18.04 4.67 -9.65
N GLY A 121 -17.75 5.83 -10.24
CA GLY A 121 -17.79 7.12 -9.56
C GLY A 121 -16.71 7.33 -8.51
N ALA A 122 -15.83 6.35 -8.26
CA ALA A 122 -14.75 6.50 -7.29
C ALA A 122 -13.83 7.66 -7.69
N ASP A 123 -13.79 8.69 -6.85
CA ASP A 123 -12.91 9.84 -6.93
C ASP A 123 -11.71 9.66 -5.98
N ASP A 124 -11.02 10.75 -5.61
CA ASP A 124 -10.01 10.82 -4.53
C ASP A 124 -9.08 9.58 -4.37
N GLY A 125 -7.98 9.56 -5.12
CA GLY A 125 -6.98 8.48 -5.00
C GLY A 125 -7.47 7.10 -5.46
N GLY A 126 -8.71 7.01 -5.97
CA GLY A 126 -9.28 5.83 -6.61
C GLY A 126 -8.59 5.46 -7.92
N ILE A 127 -8.14 6.44 -8.70
CA ILE A 127 -7.36 6.22 -9.93
C ILE A 127 -5.86 6.19 -9.61
N MET A 128 -5.22 5.09 -9.96
CA MET A 128 -3.79 4.87 -9.74
C MET A 128 -3.08 4.65 -11.08
N LEU A 129 -2.00 5.39 -11.32
CA LEU A 129 -1.07 5.07 -12.41
C LEU A 129 -0.44 3.69 -12.16
N LEU A 130 -0.54 2.82 -13.16
CA LEU A 130 0.09 1.51 -13.15
C LEU A 130 1.57 1.69 -13.52
N GLY A 131 2.43 1.45 -12.53
CA GLY A 131 3.88 1.45 -12.66
C GLY A 131 4.51 0.94 -11.37
N MET A 132 5.58 0.14 -11.50
CA MET A 132 6.33 -0.35 -10.34
C MET A 132 7.56 0.53 -10.15
N ARG A 133 7.54 1.38 -9.11
CA ARG A 133 8.77 2.00 -8.62
C ARG A 133 9.65 0.95 -7.97
N THR A 134 10.96 1.15 -8.03
CA THR A 134 11.99 0.26 -7.48
C THR A 134 11.71 -0.14 -6.04
N ALA A 135 11.34 0.81 -5.17
CA ALA A 135 10.98 0.50 -3.79
C ALA A 135 9.80 -0.50 -3.66
N THR A 136 8.78 -0.38 -4.51
CA THR A 136 7.63 -1.30 -4.52
C THR A 136 8.06 -2.70 -4.96
N LEU A 137 8.85 -2.80 -6.04
CA LEU A 137 9.34 -4.08 -6.56
C LEU A 137 10.25 -4.78 -5.53
N CYS A 138 11.22 -4.04 -4.98
CA CYS A 138 12.08 -4.50 -3.91
C CYS A 138 11.29 -5.04 -2.71
N SER A 139 10.26 -4.29 -2.24
CA SER A 139 9.45 -4.73 -1.10
C SER A 139 8.75 -6.07 -1.35
N HIS A 140 8.31 -6.31 -2.59
CA HIS A 140 7.66 -7.55 -2.95
C HIS A 140 8.67 -8.71 -3.05
N LEU A 141 9.84 -8.47 -3.63
CA LEU A 141 10.93 -9.45 -3.68
C LEU A 141 11.36 -9.87 -2.26
N ILE A 142 11.57 -8.88 -1.37
CA ILE A 142 11.89 -9.12 0.04
C ILE A 142 10.80 -9.96 0.70
N ALA A 143 9.52 -9.63 0.48
CA ALA A 143 8.41 -10.40 1.04
C ALA A 143 8.42 -11.87 0.58
N THR A 144 8.72 -12.09 -0.70
CA THR A 144 8.75 -13.43 -1.31
C THR A 144 9.92 -14.26 -0.80
N LEU A 145 11.12 -13.68 -0.80
CA LEU A 145 12.33 -14.36 -0.35
C LEU A 145 12.30 -14.68 1.15
N ASN A 146 11.82 -13.75 1.99
CA ASN A 146 11.71 -14.00 3.42
C ASN A 146 10.49 -14.85 3.79
N GLY A 147 9.40 -14.81 3.01
CA GLY A 147 8.26 -15.71 3.20
C GLY A 147 8.52 -17.16 2.77
N SER A 148 9.50 -17.39 1.90
CA SER A 148 9.81 -18.73 1.39
C SER A 148 10.39 -19.67 2.46
N VAL A 149 9.89 -20.91 2.52
CA VAL A 149 10.42 -21.97 3.40
C VAL A 149 11.83 -22.42 3.03
N PHE A 150 12.23 -22.22 1.76
CA PHE A 150 13.56 -22.58 1.28
C PHE A 150 14.65 -21.62 1.77
N ASN A 151 14.27 -20.39 2.13
CA ASN A 151 15.21 -19.44 2.69
C ASN A 151 15.37 -19.64 4.19
N ARG A 152 16.44 -20.31 4.61
CA ARG A 152 16.77 -20.53 6.04
C ARG A 152 17.39 -19.30 6.70
N ASP A 153 17.93 -18.37 5.91
CA ASP A 153 18.64 -17.18 6.40
C ASP A 153 17.83 -15.92 6.04
N LYS A 154 17.08 -15.42 7.01
CA LYS A 154 16.15 -14.30 6.82
C LYS A 154 16.82 -12.92 6.87
N LYS A 155 18.14 -12.85 6.69
CA LYS A 155 18.92 -11.61 6.70
C LYS A 155 19.14 -11.11 5.26
N ILE A 156 18.91 -9.81 5.03
CA ILE A 156 19.06 -9.17 3.72
C ILE A 156 19.83 -7.85 3.87
N ILE A 157 20.71 -7.55 2.92
CA ILE A 157 21.20 -6.18 2.71
C ILE A 157 20.64 -5.60 1.43
N ALA A 158 20.05 -4.42 1.56
CA ALA A 158 19.53 -3.62 0.46
C ALA A 158 20.44 -2.40 0.24
N PHE A 159 21.26 -2.43 -0.80
CA PHE A 159 22.13 -1.30 -1.16
C PHE A 159 21.36 -0.20 -1.89
N SER A 160 21.63 1.04 -1.47
CA SER A 160 21.06 2.28 -1.98
C SER A 160 22.16 3.28 -2.32
N ASP A 161 21.92 4.14 -3.32
CA ASP A 161 22.95 5.07 -3.80
C ASP A 161 23.17 6.27 -2.87
N ASN A 162 22.16 6.68 -2.11
CA ASN A 162 22.24 7.82 -1.21
C ASN A 162 21.58 7.53 0.15
N VAL A 163 21.86 8.41 1.11
CA VAL A 163 21.41 8.28 2.50
C VAL A 163 19.89 8.41 2.61
N GLN A 164 19.29 9.37 1.90
CA GLN A 164 17.84 9.61 1.97
C GLN A 164 17.03 8.41 1.49
N ASP A 165 17.47 7.77 0.40
CA ASP A 165 16.88 6.56 -0.15
C ASP A 165 17.07 5.39 0.80
N ALA A 166 18.23 5.28 1.47
CA ALA A 166 18.48 4.24 2.45
C ALA A 166 17.50 4.34 3.63
N SER A 167 17.35 5.53 4.23
CA SER A 167 16.39 5.79 5.32
C SER A 167 14.95 5.52 4.89
N HIS A 168 14.56 6.06 3.73
CA HIS A 168 13.21 5.89 3.18
C HIS A 168 12.91 4.41 2.91
N ARG A 169 13.84 3.67 2.32
CA ARG A 169 13.68 2.24 1.98
C ARG A 169 13.57 1.36 3.23
N ALA A 170 14.34 1.63 4.29
CA ALA A 170 14.19 0.91 5.55
C ALA A 170 12.74 0.98 6.06
N SER A 171 12.21 2.21 6.20
CA SER A 171 10.83 2.42 6.64
C SER A 171 9.81 1.82 5.65
N TYR A 172 10.01 2.03 4.35
CA TYR A 172 9.09 1.56 3.31
C TYR A 172 8.99 0.03 3.23
N PHE A 173 10.12 -0.69 3.30
CA PHE A 173 10.13 -2.15 3.25
C PHE A 173 9.47 -2.76 4.49
N GLY A 174 9.79 -2.25 5.68
CA GLY A 174 9.17 -2.72 6.93
C GLY A 174 7.65 -2.54 6.97
N GLY A 175 7.16 -1.40 6.43
CA GLY A 175 5.72 -1.14 6.35
C GLY A 175 4.98 -1.99 5.30
N ARG A 176 5.58 -2.20 4.12
CA ARG A 176 4.90 -2.91 3.01
C ARG A 176 4.79 -4.42 3.20
N THR A 177 5.71 -5.01 3.94
CA THR A 177 5.75 -6.47 4.16
C THR A 177 4.79 -6.95 5.26
N TRP A 178 4.43 -6.09 6.22
CA TRP A 178 3.56 -6.44 7.36
C TRP A 178 2.25 -7.12 6.94
N SER A 179 1.56 -6.59 5.93
CA SER A 179 0.28 -7.17 5.47
C SER A 179 0.43 -8.59 4.93
N SER A 180 1.60 -8.95 4.40
CA SER A 180 1.86 -10.33 3.95
C SER A 180 2.10 -11.27 5.13
N THR A 181 2.80 -10.79 6.17
CA THR A 181 2.95 -11.53 7.45
C THR A 181 1.60 -11.84 8.07
N PHE A 182 0.73 -10.83 8.18
CA PHE A 182 -0.57 -11.01 8.79
C PHE A 182 -1.49 -11.92 7.98
N ARG A 183 -1.45 -11.84 6.64
CA ARG A 183 -2.18 -12.76 5.75
C ARG A 183 -1.69 -14.20 5.85
N ALA A 184 -0.38 -14.41 5.94
CA ALA A 184 0.18 -15.74 6.18
C ALA A 184 -0.36 -16.29 7.51
N GLN A 185 -0.34 -15.50 8.58
CA GLN A 185 -0.90 -15.94 9.86
C GLN A 185 -2.40 -16.28 9.79
N LEU A 186 -3.22 -15.46 9.14
CA LEU A 186 -4.64 -15.76 8.93
C LEU A 186 -4.82 -17.07 8.15
N SER A 187 -4.03 -17.27 7.09
CA SER A 187 -4.04 -18.47 6.28
C SER A 187 -3.65 -19.71 7.09
N HIS A 188 -2.59 -19.65 7.90
CA HIS A 188 -2.17 -20.76 8.75
C HIS A 188 -3.24 -21.10 9.80
N THR A 189 -3.85 -20.07 10.40
CA THR A 189 -4.95 -20.23 11.35
C THR A 189 -6.10 -21.02 10.72
N ILE A 190 -6.44 -20.74 9.46
CA ILE A 190 -7.55 -21.38 8.74
C ILE A 190 -7.17 -22.79 8.25
N HIS A 191 -6.05 -22.91 7.53
CA HIS A 191 -5.71 -24.12 6.78
C HIS A 191 -5.04 -25.19 7.65
N GLU A 192 -4.13 -24.83 8.56
CA GLU A 192 -3.46 -25.82 9.40
C GLU A 192 -4.36 -26.37 10.52
N ASN A 193 -5.34 -25.58 10.96
CA ASN A 193 -6.37 -26.05 11.92
C ASN A 193 -7.60 -26.66 11.22
N ALA A 194 -7.61 -26.72 9.88
CA ALA A 194 -8.72 -27.22 9.06
C ALA A 194 -10.09 -26.65 9.49
N LEU A 195 -10.16 -25.33 9.67
CA LEU A 195 -11.35 -24.69 10.21
C LEU A 195 -12.56 -24.87 9.27
N PRO A 196 -13.74 -25.27 9.79
CA PRO A 196 -14.97 -25.22 9.04
C PRO A 196 -15.42 -23.77 8.83
N ASP A 197 -16.42 -23.57 7.97
CA ASP A 197 -17.08 -22.28 7.84
C ASP A 197 -17.66 -21.85 9.20
N MET A 198 -17.20 -20.70 9.71
CA MET A 198 -17.58 -20.24 11.04
C MET A 198 -17.89 -18.73 11.07
N PRO A 199 -18.74 -18.26 12.01
CA PRO A 199 -19.04 -16.85 12.17
C PRO A 199 -17.79 -16.01 12.46
N LEU A 200 -17.79 -14.76 12.01
CA LEU A 200 -16.67 -13.83 12.17
C LEU A 200 -16.28 -13.63 13.65
N PRO A 201 -17.21 -13.46 14.63
CA PRO A 201 -16.84 -13.35 16.04
C PRO A 201 -16.11 -14.58 16.59
N ASP A 202 -16.56 -15.77 16.21
CA ASP A 202 -15.95 -17.04 16.62
C ASP A 202 -14.57 -17.18 15.99
N PHE A 203 -14.44 -16.84 14.70
CA PHE A 203 -13.15 -16.81 14.00
C PHE A 203 -12.17 -15.83 14.64
N LEU A 204 -12.63 -14.63 15.01
CA LEU A 204 -11.78 -13.63 15.67
C LEU A 204 -11.28 -14.13 17.03
N THR A 205 -12.14 -14.78 17.81
CA THR A 205 -11.76 -15.39 19.09
C THR A 205 -10.72 -16.48 18.87
N PHE A 206 -11.00 -17.41 17.95
CA PHE A 206 -10.09 -18.50 17.61
C PHE A 206 -8.73 -17.97 17.10
N LEU A 207 -8.73 -16.97 16.23
CA LEU A 207 -7.51 -16.35 15.70
C LEU A 207 -6.62 -15.79 16.82
N LEU A 208 -7.21 -15.07 17.77
CA LEU A 208 -6.44 -14.48 18.88
C LEU A 208 -5.88 -15.55 19.81
N ASP A 209 -6.61 -16.64 20.05
CA ASP A 209 -6.13 -17.78 20.84
C ASP A 209 -5.04 -18.58 20.13
N ASP A 210 -5.21 -18.82 18.83
CA ASP A 210 -4.19 -19.46 17.98
C ASP A 210 -2.89 -18.64 17.93
N LEU A 211 -3.01 -17.31 17.81
CA LEU A 211 -1.90 -16.37 17.90
C LEU A 211 -1.17 -16.46 19.24
N ARG A 212 -1.90 -16.48 20.36
CA ARG A 212 -1.33 -16.61 21.71
C ARG A 212 -0.60 -17.94 21.88
N ARG A 213 -1.13 -19.02 21.31
CA ARG A 213 -0.54 -20.37 21.36
C ARG A 213 0.73 -20.48 20.52
N ARG A 214 0.69 -20.01 19.26
CA ARG A 214 1.85 -20.06 18.34
C ARG A 214 2.96 -19.08 18.73
N HIS A 215 2.59 -17.94 19.30
CA HIS A 215 3.50 -16.89 19.76
C HIS A 215 3.31 -16.67 21.26
N ALA A 216 3.70 -17.68 22.05
CA ALA A 216 3.55 -17.70 23.50
C ALA A 216 4.23 -16.50 24.17
N ASP A 217 5.45 -16.17 23.74
CA ASP A 217 6.17 -14.98 24.21
C ASP A 217 5.44 -13.68 23.81
N PRO A 218 4.96 -12.88 24.78
CA PRO A 218 4.29 -11.61 24.51
C PRO A 218 5.16 -10.61 23.73
N ALA A 219 6.47 -10.58 23.98
CA ALA A 219 7.41 -9.69 23.30
C ALA A 219 7.53 -10.06 21.81
N ALA A 220 7.78 -11.34 21.52
CA ALA A 220 7.77 -11.87 20.15
C ALA A 220 6.45 -11.61 19.43
N ARG A 221 5.31 -11.79 20.11
CA ARG A 221 3.98 -11.57 19.54
C ARG A 221 3.74 -10.10 19.17
N LEU A 222 4.04 -9.18 20.08
CA LEU A 222 3.95 -7.75 19.79
C LEU A 222 4.85 -7.39 18.61
N ALA A 223 6.11 -7.83 18.64
CA ALA A 223 7.07 -7.50 17.58
C ALA A 223 6.67 -8.03 16.20
N THR A 224 6.08 -9.23 16.16
CA THR A 224 5.68 -9.86 14.91
C THR A 224 4.49 -9.16 14.28
N PHE A 225 3.50 -8.76 15.08
CA PHE A 225 2.21 -8.30 14.57
C PHE A 225 1.95 -6.81 14.71
N ILE A 226 2.82 -6.04 15.37
CA ILE A 226 2.64 -4.58 15.46
C ILE A 226 2.74 -3.92 14.07
N PRO A 227 1.68 -3.22 13.62
CA PRO A 227 1.73 -2.47 12.37
C PRO A 227 2.75 -1.33 12.42
N GLN A 228 3.28 -0.94 11.26
CA GLN A 228 4.28 0.13 11.17
C GLN A 228 3.77 1.47 11.72
N ASP A 229 2.48 1.78 11.53
CA ASP A 229 1.83 3.00 12.03
C ASP A 229 1.53 2.96 13.54
N CYS A 230 1.85 1.87 14.24
CA CYS A 230 1.73 1.72 15.68
C CYS A 230 3.10 1.68 16.40
N LYS A 231 4.22 1.73 15.68
CA LYS A 231 5.57 1.69 16.28
C LYS A 231 5.91 2.88 17.19
N TRP A 232 5.09 3.94 17.20
CA TRP A 232 5.23 5.05 18.14
C TRP A 232 4.75 4.71 19.57
N TRP A 233 4.16 3.52 19.79
CA TRP A 233 3.75 3.10 21.13
C TRP A 233 4.97 3.00 22.05
N HIS A 234 4.84 3.52 23.27
CA HIS A 234 5.92 3.46 24.25
C HIS A 234 6.41 2.02 24.50
N ASP A 235 5.50 1.06 24.66
CA ASP A 235 5.85 -0.36 24.83
C ASP A 235 6.68 -0.94 23.66
N TRP A 236 6.51 -0.41 22.44
CA TRP A 236 7.35 -0.81 21.31
C TRP A 236 8.77 -0.25 21.44
N HIS A 237 8.89 1.04 21.79
CA HIS A 237 10.20 1.68 22.01
C HIS A 237 10.98 0.99 23.14
N GLU A 238 10.32 0.73 24.27
CA GLU A 238 10.92 0.02 25.41
C GLU A 238 11.37 -1.40 25.05
N LEU A 239 10.57 -2.12 24.24
CA LEU A 239 10.94 -3.44 23.74
C LEU A 239 12.12 -3.36 22.77
N GLU A 240 12.09 -2.44 21.80
CA GLU A 240 13.10 -2.31 20.76
C GLU A 240 14.44 -1.81 21.32
N GLU A 241 14.44 -0.85 22.24
CA GLU A 241 15.65 -0.23 22.77
C GLU A 241 16.20 -1.00 23.98
N HIS A 242 15.33 -1.42 24.89
CA HIS A 242 15.72 -1.95 26.21
C HIS A 242 15.37 -3.43 26.41
N ASN A 243 14.71 -4.09 25.46
CA ASN A 243 14.18 -5.45 25.59
C ASN A 243 13.18 -5.60 26.75
N THR A 244 12.50 -4.51 27.12
CA THR A 244 11.47 -4.52 28.16
C THR A 244 10.21 -5.23 27.65
N PRO A 245 9.65 -6.20 28.39
CA PRO A 245 8.42 -6.87 28.00
C PRO A 245 7.22 -5.89 27.87
N PRO A 246 6.32 -6.11 26.91
CA PRO A 246 5.18 -5.21 26.71
C PRO A 246 4.13 -5.35 27.81
N SER A 247 3.45 -4.24 28.11
CA SER A 247 2.35 -4.24 29.09
C SER A 247 1.10 -5.00 28.57
N PRO A 248 0.25 -5.52 29.48
CA PRO A 248 -1.03 -6.12 29.11
C PRO A 248 -1.92 -5.16 28.29
N ARG A 249 -1.81 -3.86 28.56
CA ARG A 249 -2.56 -2.82 27.83
C ARG A 249 -2.14 -2.71 26.37
N ALA A 250 -0.85 -2.84 26.06
CA ALA A 250 -0.35 -2.84 24.69
C ALA A 250 -0.83 -4.08 23.92
N LEU A 251 -0.84 -5.24 24.58
CA LEU A 251 -1.36 -6.49 23.99
C LEU A 251 -2.86 -6.40 23.70
N ASN A 252 -3.66 -5.85 24.62
CA ASN A 252 -5.10 -5.64 24.38
C ASN A 252 -5.37 -4.66 23.22
N ARG A 253 -4.51 -3.63 23.07
CA ARG A 253 -4.58 -2.72 21.92
C ARG A 253 -4.20 -3.41 20.61
N LEU A 254 -3.21 -4.31 20.65
CA LEU A 254 -2.84 -5.12 19.49
C LEU A 254 -4.00 -6.02 19.08
N ASP A 255 -4.64 -6.72 20.03
CA ASP A 255 -5.79 -7.58 19.77
C ASP A 255 -6.92 -6.79 19.08
N LEU A 256 -7.29 -5.62 19.61
CA LEU A 256 -8.29 -4.74 18.99
C LEU A 256 -7.88 -4.30 17.57
N ARG A 257 -6.59 -4.02 17.34
CA ARG A 257 -6.05 -3.68 16.01
C ARG A 257 -6.16 -4.86 15.05
N LEU A 258 -5.81 -6.08 15.47
CA LEU A 258 -5.86 -7.27 14.63
C LEU A 258 -7.29 -7.67 14.31
N ARG A 259 -8.25 -7.48 15.22
CA ARG A 259 -9.69 -7.62 14.94
C ARG A 259 -10.11 -6.70 13.80
N TRP A 260 -9.77 -5.42 13.89
CA TRP A 260 -10.05 -4.44 12.82
C TRP A 260 -9.41 -4.83 11.48
N GLU A 261 -8.13 -5.21 11.47
CA GLU A 261 -7.44 -5.58 10.23
C GLU A 261 -8.03 -6.86 9.62
N THR A 262 -8.51 -7.80 10.43
CA THR A 262 -9.23 -9.00 9.97
C THR A 262 -10.56 -8.63 9.31
N CYS A 263 -11.38 -7.80 9.96
CA CYS A 263 -12.62 -7.28 9.39
C CYS A 263 -12.37 -6.54 8.06
N MET A 264 -11.28 -5.78 7.99
CA MET A 264 -10.90 -5.08 6.76
C MET A 264 -10.43 -6.03 5.66
N GLU A 265 -9.62 -7.05 5.98
CA GLU A 265 -9.11 -8.05 5.02
C GLU A 265 -10.25 -8.84 4.37
N PHE A 266 -11.25 -9.27 5.16
CA PHE A 266 -12.40 -10.03 4.66
C PHE A 266 -13.58 -9.16 4.16
N GLY A 267 -13.60 -7.88 4.52
CA GLY A 267 -14.63 -6.91 4.12
C GLY A 267 -14.13 -5.95 3.04
N PHE A 268 -13.88 -4.70 3.42
CA PHE A 268 -13.59 -3.61 2.48
C PHE A 268 -12.32 -3.78 1.65
N LYS A 269 -11.22 -4.30 2.24
CA LYS A 269 -9.95 -4.51 1.53
C LYS A 269 -9.94 -5.81 0.72
N SER A 270 -10.94 -6.68 0.85
CA SER A 270 -11.01 -8.02 0.22
C SER A 270 -10.74 -8.03 -1.29
N ASN A 271 -11.01 -6.91 -2.00
CA ASN A 271 -10.79 -6.79 -3.44
C ASN A 271 -9.60 -5.88 -3.82
N ILE A 272 -8.82 -5.40 -2.86
CA ILE A 272 -7.73 -4.45 -3.07
C ILE A 272 -6.36 -5.12 -2.89
N GLY A 273 -5.62 -5.26 -3.98
CA GLY A 273 -4.28 -5.84 -3.97
C GLY A 273 -4.29 -7.38 -4.08
N ARG A 274 -3.54 -8.04 -3.19
CA ARG A 274 -3.27 -9.49 -3.14
C ARG A 274 -3.80 -10.06 -1.82
N THR A 275 -5.10 -9.93 -1.64
CA THR A 275 -5.82 -10.36 -0.44
C THR A 275 -6.05 -11.87 -0.43
N LEU A 276 -6.47 -12.40 0.71
CA LEU A 276 -6.86 -13.81 0.82
C LEU A 276 -7.95 -14.20 -0.18
N GLU A 277 -8.96 -13.33 -0.39
CA GLU A 277 -10.03 -13.60 -1.36
C GLU A 277 -9.48 -13.63 -2.77
N LYS A 278 -8.72 -12.61 -3.20
CA LYS A 278 -8.19 -12.53 -4.58
C LYS A 278 -7.15 -13.59 -4.92
N THR A 279 -6.53 -14.19 -3.91
CA THR A 279 -5.57 -15.27 -4.09
C THR A 279 -6.21 -16.65 -3.96
N GLY A 280 -7.50 -16.72 -3.61
CA GLY A 280 -8.22 -17.98 -3.43
C GLY A 280 -7.77 -18.77 -2.20
N VAL A 281 -7.32 -18.08 -1.15
CA VAL A 281 -6.93 -18.69 0.14
C VAL A 281 -8.14 -18.83 1.07
N ALA A 282 -8.88 -17.73 1.25
CA ALA A 282 -10.08 -17.67 2.09
C ALA A 282 -10.89 -16.42 1.70
N ALA A 283 -12.21 -16.47 1.89
CA ALA A 283 -13.10 -15.34 1.66
C ALA A 283 -14.23 -15.34 2.67
N ALA A 284 -14.91 -14.20 2.83
CA ALA A 284 -16.10 -14.10 3.65
C ALA A 284 -17.37 -14.08 2.81
N TYR A 285 -18.47 -14.57 3.38
CA TYR A 285 -19.81 -14.44 2.81
C TYR A 285 -20.83 -14.16 3.91
N VAL A 286 -22.04 -13.78 3.52
CA VAL A 286 -23.14 -13.55 4.47
C VAL A 286 -24.07 -14.78 4.45
N ARG A 287 -24.19 -15.45 5.59
CA ARG A 287 -25.13 -16.55 5.79
C ARG A 287 -26.55 -15.99 5.95
N LEU A 288 -27.35 -16.25 4.92
CA LEU A 288 -28.77 -15.95 4.92
C LEU A 288 -29.59 -17.03 5.65
N PRO A 289 -30.78 -16.68 6.17
CA PRO A 289 -31.77 -17.65 6.65
C PRO A 289 -32.07 -18.75 5.64
N ALA A 290 -32.36 -19.96 6.13
CA ALA A 290 -32.75 -21.09 5.30
C ALA A 290 -34.04 -20.76 4.51
N VAL A 291 -34.24 -21.42 3.35
CA VAL A 291 -35.40 -21.15 2.48
C VAL A 291 -36.72 -21.36 3.21
N THR A 292 -36.73 -22.33 4.12
CA THR A 292 -37.89 -22.76 4.90
C THR A 292 -38.23 -21.82 6.05
N GLU A 293 -37.39 -20.83 6.35
CA GLU A 293 -37.67 -19.88 7.43
C GLU A 293 -38.81 -18.93 7.05
N SER A 294 -39.75 -18.76 7.97
CA SER A 294 -40.95 -17.94 7.80
C SER A 294 -40.65 -16.46 7.55
N CYS A 295 -39.47 -15.99 7.97
CA CYS A 295 -39.05 -14.60 7.78
C CYS A 295 -39.10 -14.18 6.30
N TRP A 296 -38.82 -15.09 5.37
CA TRP A 296 -38.86 -14.78 3.95
C TRP A 296 -40.26 -14.48 3.43
N GLY A 297 -41.28 -15.17 3.96
CA GLY A 297 -42.68 -14.89 3.65
C GLY A 297 -43.07 -13.48 4.10
N THR A 298 -42.70 -13.11 5.32
CA THR A 298 -42.94 -11.77 5.89
C THR A 298 -42.23 -10.67 5.10
N VAL A 299 -40.96 -10.88 4.74
CA VAL A 299 -40.21 -9.91 3.91
C VAL A 299 -40.86 -9.76 2.55
N LEU A 300 -41.23 -10.87 1.90
CA LEU A 300 -41.86 -10.86 0.58
C LEU A 300 -43.21 -10.14 0.59
N GLU A 301 -44.06 -10.44 1.56
CA GLU A 301 -45.36 -9.79 1.72
C GLU A 301 -45.20 -8.29 1.95
N LYS A 302 -44.31 -7.89 2.87
CA LYS A 302 -44.04 -6.49 3.18
C LYS A 302 -43.58 -5.71 1.94
N VAL A 303 -42.63 -6.27 1.19
CA VAL A 303 -42.07 -5.64 -0.02
C VAL A 303 -43.13 -5.52 -1.12
N ARG A 304 -43.92 -6.58 -1.36
CA ARG A 304 -45.00 -6.57 -2.37
C ARG A 304 -46.12 -5.58 -2.03
N ASN A 305 -46.47 -5.44 -0.75
CA ASN A 305 -47.53 -4.56 -0.30
C ASN A 305 -47.12 -3.08 -0.33
N GLN A 306 -45.85 -2.77 -0.08
CA GLN A 306 -45.37 -1.39 0.00
C GLN A 306 -44.81 -0.85 -1.33
N VAL A 307 -44.43 -1.72 -2.27
CA VAL A 307 -43.85 -1.31 -3.55
C VAL A 307 -44.64 -1.94 -4.71
N GLU A 308 -45.37 -1.11 -5.45
CA GLU A 308 -46.20 -1.55 -6.57
C GLU A 308 -45.41 -2.33 -7.64
N GLY A 309 -44.21 -1.84 -8.00
CA GLY A 309 -43.33 -2.46 -8.98
C GLY A 309 -42.78 -3.84 -8.58
N LEU A 310 -43.00 -4.29 -7.34
CA LEU A 310 -42.48 -5.55 -6.81
C LEU A 310 -43.56 -6.59 -6.55
N ARG A 311 -44.82 -6.34 -6.92
CA ARG A 311 -45.93 -7.29 -6.72
C ARG A 311 -45.68 -8.68 -7.32
N ALA A 312 -44.96 -8.74 -8.44
CA ALA A 312 -44.60 -9.98 -9.13
C ALA A 312 -43.30 -10.63 -8.62
N LEU A 313 -42.56 -9.99 -7.70
CA LEU A 313 -41.28 -10.48 -7.19
C LEU A 313 -41.42 -11.88 -6.61
N THR A 314 -40.59 -12.84 -7.02
CA THR A 314 -40.67 -14.21 -6.51
C THR A 314 -39.78 -14.41 -5.28
N LEU A 315 -40.06 -15.45 -4.48
CA LEU A 315 -39.21 -15.80 -3.33
C LEU A 315 -37.75 -16.12 -3.75
N PRO A 316 -37.48 -16.89 -4.82
CA PRO A 316 -36.12 -17.07 -5.34
C PRO A 316 -35.42 -15.75 -5.68
N ASP A 317 -36.08 -14.84 -6.40
CA ASP A 317 -35.48 -13.55 -6.81
C ASP A 317 -35.20 -12.66 -5.59
N LEU A 318 -36.11 -12.65 -4.61
CA LEU A 318 -35.94 -11.92 -3.36
C LEU A 318 -34.70 -12.41 -2.58
N ARG A 319 -34.50 -13.72 -2.50
CA ARG A 319 -33.36 -14.32 -1.80
C ARG A 319 -32.05 -14.07 -2.53
N ALA A 320 -32.04 -14.19 -3.86
CA ALA A 320 -30.89 -13.87 -4.69
C ALA A 320 -30.49 -12.39 -4.54
N CYS A 321 -31.49 -11.50 -4.58
CA CYS A 321 -31.31 -10.06 -4.34
C CYS A 321 -30.69 -9.77 -2.97
N ALA A 322 -31.25 -10.35 -1.90
CA ALA A 322 -30.74 -10.20 -0.55
C ALA A 322 -29.28 -10.68 -0.41
N ALA A 323 -28.94 -11.80 -1.04
CA ALA A 323 -27.60 -12.38 -0.98
C ALA A 323 -26.57 -11.51 -1.70
N ASP A 324 -26.88 -11.04 -2.91
CA ASP A 324 -25.96 -10.23 -3.71
C ASP A 324 -25.81 -8.80 -3.19
N LEU A 325 -26.87 -8.23 -2.61
CA LEU A 325 -26.78 -6.97 -1.86
C LEU A 325 -25.91 -7.15 -0.63
N SER A 326 -26.10 -8.22 0.15
CA SER A 326 -25.29 -8.51 1.33
C SER A 326 -23.81 -8.71 0.99
N ASP A 327 -23.51 -9.40 -0.11
CA ASP A 327 -22.15 -9.56 -0.63
C ASP A 327 -21.53 -8.21 -1.07
N LEU A 328 -22.30 -7.34 -1.73
CA LEU A 328 -21.84 -5.99 -2.06
C LEU A 328 -21.58 -5.16 -0.79
N MET A 329 -22.48 -5.21 0.19
CA MET A 329 -22.36 -4.55 1.49
C MET A 329 -21.10 -5.00 2.23
N LEU A 330 -20.83 -6.30 2.28
CA LEU A 330 -19.63 -6.89 2.89
C LEU A 330 -18.36 -6.31 2.26
N ARG A 331 -18.29 -6.28 0.92
CA ARG A 331 -17.15 -5.74 0.15
C ARG A 331 -17.00 -4.22 0.27
N ARG A 332 -18.04 -3.52 0.67
CA ARG A 332 -18.00 -2.08 1.00
C ARG A 332 -17.64 -1.82 2.46
N GLY A 333 -17.53 -2.87 3.27
CA GLY A 333 -17.11 -2.84 4.67
C GLY A 333 -18.24 -2.71 5.67
N ALA A 334 -19.50 -2.89 5.26
CA ALA A 334 -20.70 -2.70 6.09
C ALA A 334 -20.93 -3.85 7.10
N VAL A 335 -19.90 -4.24 7.83
CA VAL A 335 -19.97 -5.24 8.91
C VAL A 335 -20.04 -4.53 10.25
N LEU A 336 -21.00 -4.89 11.10
CA LEU A 336 -21.16 -4.31 12.44
C LEU A 336 -20.20 -4.96 13.43
N ASP A 337 -18.96 -4.48 13.52
CA ASP A 337 -18.07 -4.82 14.65
C ASP A 337 -18.52 -4.05 15.91
N ALA A 338 -18.89 -4.79 16.96
CA ALA A 338 -19.49 -4.22 18.18
C ALA A 338 -18.56 -3.27 18.95
N GLU A 339 -17.24 -3.36 18.78
CA GLU A 339 -16.27 -2.54 19.51
C GLU A 339 -15.87 -1.29 18.73
N VAL A 340 -15.75 -1.41 17.41
CA VAL A 340 -15.16 -0.37 16.56
C VAL A 340 -16.22 0.44 15.82
N VAL A 341 -17.24 -0.20 15.24
CA VAL A 341 -18.20 0.47 14.35
C VAL A 341 -19.12 1.44 15.10
N PRO A 342 -19.68 1.11 16.28
CA PRO A 342 -20.46 2.07 17.05
C PRO A 342 -19.70 3.38 17.32
N ALA A 343 -18.39 3.30 17.58
CA ALA A 343 -17.57 4.47 17.79
C ALA A 343 -17.36 5.29 16.50
N ILE A 344 -17.21 4.63 15.35
CA ILE A 344 -17.16 5.28 14.03
C ILE A 344 -18.48 6.02 13.74
N LEU A 345 -19.62 5.39 14.04
CA LEU A 345 -20.95 5.96 13.79
C LEU A 345 -21.31 7.12 14.72
N ARG A 346 -20.64 7.27 15.87
CA ARG A 346 -20.79 8.45 16.73
C ARG A 346 -20.36 9.75 16.06
N THR A 347 -19.35 9.70 15.19
CA THR A 347 -18.81 10.91 14.52
C THR A 347 -19.22 11.02 13.06
N ALA A 348 -19.55 9.88 12.41
CA ALA A 348 -19.75 9.76 10.97
C ALA A 348 -18.57 10.25 10.11
N ASP A 349 -17.36 10.28 10.70
CA ASP A 349 -16.12 10.76 10.08
C ASP A 349 -14.91 9.97 10.61
N LEU A 350 -14.40 9.05 9.78
CA LEU A 350 -13.22 8.24 10.08
C LEU A 350 -11.97 9.08 10.37
N GLY A 351 -11.87 10.28 9.80
CA GLY A 351 -10.75 11.18 10.04
C GLY A 351 -10.73 11.75 11.47
N VAL A 352 -11.88 11.77 12.14
CA VAL A 352 -12.06 12.27 13.51
C VAL A 352 -12.07 11.14 14.53
N VAL A 353 -12.75 10.02 14.24
CA VAL A 353 -12.91 8.92 15.22
C VAL A 353 -11.58 8.31 15.66
N ARG A 354 -10.58 8.29 14.76
CA ARG A 354 -9.22 7.81 15.08
C ARG A 354 -8.49 8.66 16.11
N TRP A 355 -9.08 9.74 16.63
CA TRP A 355 -8.49 10.55 17.69
C TRP A 355 -9.23 10.38 19.02
N GLN A 356 -10.28 9.55 19.05
CA GLN A 356 -11.08 9.26 20.24
C GLN A 356 -10.62 7.96 20.92
N PRO A 357 -10.41 7.93 22.24
CA PRO A 357 -10.13 6.69 22.97
C PRO A 357 -11.29 5.67 22.86
N PRO A 358 -11.02 4.35 22.84
CA PRO A 358 -9.71 3.70 22.77
C PRO A 358 -9.11 3.66 21.34
N LEU A 359 -9.90 4.00 20.32
CA LEU A 359 -9.55 3.87 18.89
C LEU A 359 -8.37 4.74 18.44
N LYS A 360 -8.04 5.78 19.21
CA LYS A 360 -6.86 6.64 19.00
C LYS A 360 -5.56 5.87 18.81
N PHE A 361 -5.45 4.74 19.49
CA PHE A 361 -4.24 3.94 19.50
C PHE A 361 -4.31 2.75 18.52
N THR A 362 -5.50 2.39 18.04
CA THR A 362 -5.73 1.10 17.38
C THR A 362 -6.27 1.21 15.96
N LEU A 363 -6.82 2.35 15.53
CA LEU A 363 -7.26 2.50 14.14
C LEU A 363 -6.18 3.05 13.23
N GLN A 364 -6.05 2.43 12.06
CA GLN A 364 -5.21 2.94 10.98
C GLN A 364 -5.63 4.37 10.61
N GLY A 365 -4.67 5.28 10.52
CA GLY A 365 -4.91 6.62 10.01
C GLY A 365 -5.32 6.57 8.54
N MET A 366 -6.60 6.80 8.24
CA MET A 366 -7.06 6.95 6.86
C MET A 366 -7.03 8.42 6.44
N SER A 367 -6.46 8.72 5.27
CA SER A 367 -6.37 10.08 4.74
C SER A 367 -7.74 10.55 4.25
N ARG A 368 -8.05 11.85 4.35
CA ARG A 368 -9.36 12.41 3.92
C ARG A 368 -9.72 12.22 2.43
N GLY A 369 -8.74 11.88 1.60
CA GLY A 369 -8.92 11.61 0.16
C GLY A 369 -8.43 10.22 -0.22
N GLY A 370 -8.52 9.26 0.71
CA GLY A 370 -8.29 7.84 0.46
C GLY A 370 -9.61 7.09 0.33
N ILE A 371 -9.55 5.84 -0.12
CA ILE A 371 -10.74 4.98 -0.16
C ILE A 371 -11.05 4.52 1.27
N HIS A 372 -12.31 4.62 1.69
CA HIS A 372 -12.79 4.26 3.02
C HIS A 372 -13.93 3.25 2.94
N PRO A 373 -14.16 2.46 4.01
CA PRO A 373 -15.40 1.70 4.10
C PRO A 373 -16.59 2.66 4.09
N VAL A 374 -17.60 2.30 3.30
CA VAL A 374 -18.86 3.04 3.17
C VAL A 374 -20.00 2.09 3.42
N PHE A 375 -21.00 2.55 4.14
CA PHE A 375 -22.12 1.76 4.61
C PHE A 375 -23.38 2.23 3.89
N PRO A 376 -24.28 1.34 3.41
CA PRO A 376 -25.58 1.76 2.93
C PRO A 376 -26.21 2.70 3.94
N GLY A 377 -26.55 3.91 3.51
CA GLY A 377 -26.99 4.93 4.44
C GLY A 377 -27.87 5.99 3.80
N LYS A 378 -28.79 6.51 4.62
CA LYS A 378 -29.73 7.56 4.26
C LYS A 378 -29.69 8.69 5.27
N THR A 379 -29.71 9.90 4.75
CA THR A 379 -29.80 11.14 5.52
C THR A 379 -31.17 11.27 6.18
N ILE A 380 -31.20 11.43 7.51
CA ILE A 380 -32.43 11.66 8.30
C ILE A 380 -32.56 13.14 8.71
N GLY A 381 -31.46 13.90 8.72
CA GLY A 381 -31.45 15.34 9.02
C GLY A 381 -30.40 16.09 8.19
N GLY A 382 -30.23 17.40 8.38
CA GLY A 382 -29.24 18.18 7.62
C GLY A 382 -27.79 17.69 7.85
N GLY A 383 -26.95 17.77 6.80
CA GLY A 383 -25.51 17.51 6.90
C GLY A 383 -24.94 16.65 5.76
N THR A 384 -23.61 16.52 5.72
CA THR A 384 -22.89 15.66 4.77
C THR A 384 -22.17 14.53 5.51
N ALA A 385 -22.48 13.28 5.17
CA ALA A 385 -21.86 12.10 5.77
C ALA A 385 -20.87 11.44 4.81
N ARG A 386 -19.66 11.16 5.29
CA ARG A 386 -18.56 10.57 4.47
C ARG A 386 -18.54 9.05 4.48
N LEU A 387 -19.36 8.43 5.31
CA LEU A 387 -19.41 6.97 5.50
C LEU A 387 -20.66 6.34 4.90
N ALA A 388 -21.42 7.11 4.12
CA ALA A 388 -22.66 6.66 3.51
C ALA A 388 -22.46 6.29 2.04
N LEU A 389 -22.80 5.06 1.70
CA LEU A 389 -23.12 4.65 0.35
C LEU A 389 -24.58 5.02 0.11
N ALA A 390 -24.78 6.14 -0.59
CA ALA A 390 -26.10 6.71 -0.81
C ALA A 390 -27.00 5.78 -1.63
N LEU A 391 -28.30 5.77 -1.27
CA LEU A 391 -29.34 5.12 -2.05
C LEU A 391 -29.77 6.06 -3.17
N THR A 392 -29.12 5.96 -4.33
CA THR A 392 -29.40 6.82 -5.50
C THR A 392 -29.72 6.00 -6.75
N PRO A 393 -30.55 6.53 -7.68
CA PRO A 393 -30.79 5.87 -8.96
C PRO A 393 -29.46 5.65 -9.70
N GLY A 394 -29.28 4.47 -10.29
CA GLY A 394 -28.01 4.08 -10.93
C GLY A 394 -26.81 3.90 -9.99
N GLY A 395 -26.98 4.06 -8.67
CA GLY A 395 -25.97 3.71 -7.67
C GLY A 395 -25.73 2.20 -7.62
N GLU A 396 -24.59 1.76 -7.09
CA GLU A 396 -24.21 0.33 -7.13
C GLU A 396 -25.20 -0.60 -6.42
N LEU A 397 -25.74 -0.18 -5.26
CA LEU A 397 -26.77 -0.95 -4.56
C LEU A 397 -28.05 -1.05 -5.40
N ASN A 398 -28.49 0.07 -5.98
CA ASN A 398 -29.69 0.12 -6.80
C ASN A 398 -29.54 -0.69 -8.09
N ALA A 399 -28.34 -0.73 -8.67
CA ALA A 399 -28.06 -1.54 -9.86
C ALA A 399 -28.18 -3.05 -9.56
N VAL A 400 -27.71 -3.52 -8.40
CA VAL A 400 -27.90 -4.91 -7.97
C VAL A 400 -29.38 -5.18 -7.67
N PHE A 401 -30.06 -4.25 -7.01
CA PHE A 401 -31.48 -4.35 -6.73
C PHE A 401 -32.32 -4.44 -8.01
N LYS A 402 -32.12 -3.51 -8.95
CA LYS A 402 -32.78 -3.48 -10.26
C LYS A 402 -32.55 -4.74 -11.07
N TRP A 403 -31.35 -5.33 -11.00
CA TRP A 403 -31.04 -6.55 -11.73
C TRP A 403 -31.97 -7.70 -11.33
N HIS A 404 -32.23 -7.86 -10.03
CA HIS A 404 -33.05 -8.95 -9.52
C HIS A 404 -34.55 -8.62 -9.53
N THR A 405 -34.90 -7.35 -9.38
CA THR A 405 -36.30 -6.94 -9.17
C THR A 405 -36.94 -6.20 -10.33
N GLY A 406 -36.15 -5.73 -11.30
CA GLY A 406 -36.58 -4.81 -12.35
C GLY A 406 -36.85 -3.37 -11.89
N CYS A 407 -36.82 -3.11 -10.57
CA CYS A 407 -37.16 -1.81 -9.98
C CYS A 407 -35.90 -0.94 -9.80
N ASP A 408 -35.92 0.28 -10.34
CA ASP A 408 -34.83 1.26 -10.23
C ASP A 408 -35.14 2.40 -9.24
N ASP A 409 -36.11 2.20 -8.34
CA ASP A 409 -36.52 3.19 -7.35
C ASP A 409 -35.72 3.06 -6.03
N PRO A 410 -34.95 4.08 -5.62
CA PRO A 410 -34.23 4.06 -4.35
C PRO A 410 -35.13 3.93 -3.11
N ALA A 411 -36.38 4.41 -3.16
CA ALA A 411 -37.31 4.25 -2.05
C ALA A 411 -37.73 2.79 -1.89
N ALA A 412 -37.93 2.07 -3.00
CA ALA A 412 -38.15 0.62 -2.99
C ALA A 412 -36.95 -0.15 -2.40
N LEU A 413 -35.72 0.25 -2.74
CA LEU A 413 -34.51 -0.32 -2.14
C LEU A 413 -34.46 -0.06 -0.63
N GLU A 414 -34.81 1.13 -0.16
CA GLU A 414 -34.87 1.43 1.28
C GLU A 414 -35.89 0.56 2.01
N ILE A 415 -37.09 0.41 1.45
CA ILE A 415 -38.14 -0.46 1.99
C ILE A 415 -37.63 -1.90 2.08
N PHE A 416 -36.93 -2.37 1.05
CA PHE A 416 -36.31 -3.69 1.02
C PHE A 416 -35.27 -3.85 2.14
N LEU A 417 -34.36 -2.89 2.31
CA LEU A 417 -33.34 -2.91 3.37
C LEU A 417 -33.97 -2.87 4.78
N ASN A 418 -35.04 -2.10 4.97
CA ASN A 418 -35.79 -2.10 6.22
C ASN A 418 -36.46 -3.45 6.48
N ALA A 419 -37.09 -4.06 5.47
CA ALA A 419 -37.69 -5.39 5.62
C ALA A 419 -36.65 -6.47 5.98
N LEU A 420 -35.44 -6.41 5.38
CA LEU A 420 -34.33 -7.28 5.77
C LEU A 420 -33.84 -7.01 7.20
N SER A 421 -33.88 -5.76 7.65
CA SER A 421 -33.54 -5.42 9.04
C SER A 421 -34.57 -5.96 10.03
N ASP A 422 -35.86 -5.87 9.71
CA ASP A 422 -36.94 -6.38 10.56
C ASP A 422 -36.90 -7.92 10.67
N ALA A 423 -36.41 -8.59 9.61
CA ALA A 423 -36.15 -10.02 9.61
C ALA A 423 -34.83 -10.43 10.31
N GLY A 424 -34.09 -9.47 10.89
CA GLY A 424 -32.80 -9.74 11.56
C GLY A 424 -31.69 -10.20 10.61
N ILE A 425 -31.83 -9.97 9.30
CA ILE A 425 -30.79 -10.22 8.29
C ILE A 425 -29.77 -9.08 8.30
N LEU A 426 -30.27 -7.85 8.47
CA LEU A 426 -29.48 -6.64 8.63
C LEU A 426 -29.71 -6.02 10.02
N THR A 427 -28.82 -5.13 10.43
CA THR A 427 -29.01 -4.27 11.60
C THR A 427 -29.03 -2.82 11.15
N LYS A 428 -30.15 -2.14 11.40
CA LYS A 428 -30.27 -0.70 11.21
C LYS A 428 -29.70 0.03 12.42
N VAL A 429 -28.76 0.94 12.19
CA VAL A 429 -28.11 1.76 13.22
C VAL A 429 -28.24 3.23 12.85
N VAL A 430 -28.53 4.09 13.84
CA VAL A 430 -28.60 5.53 13.65
C VAL A 430 -27.35 6.18 14.24
N SER A 431 -26.79 7.17 13.54
CA SER A 431 -25.65 7.94 14.02
C SER A 431 -25.94 8.63 15.36
N GLY A 432 -24.92 8.73 16.23
CA GLY A 432 -25.07 9.38 17.53
C GLY A 432 -25.30 10.90 17.45
N PRO A 433 -25.75 11.54 18.55
CA PRO A 433 -26.04 12.98 18.60
C PRO A 433 -24.82 13.89 18.33
N GLN A 434 -23.61 13.36 18.46
CA GLN A 434 -22.35 14.08 18.17
C GLN A 434 -21.94 14.00 16.69
N ALA A 435 -22.70 13.30 15.85
CA ALA A 435 -22.38 13.17 14.43
C ALA A 435 -22.63 14.49 13.70
N LYS A 436 -21.80 14.79 12.69
CA LYS A 436 -22.00 15.98 11.83
C LYS A 436 -23.25 15.91 10.96
N ALA A 437 -23.81 14.72 10.78
CA ALA A 437 -25.02 14.48 10.01
C ALA A 437 -25.80 13.35 10.68
N ALA A 438 -27.12 13.52 10.82
CA ALA A 438 -28.01 12.48 11.29
C ALA A 438 -28.28 11.48 10.16
N MET A 439 -27.82 10.24 10.33
CA MET A 439 -27.82 9.20 9.30
C MET A 439 -28.37 7.89 9.86
N ALA A 440 -29.14 7.16 9.05
CA ALA A 440 -29.44 5.75 9.26
C ALA A 440 -28.51 4.93 8.37
N TYR A 441 -27.95 3.86 8.93
CA TYR A 441 -27.09 2.91 8.24
C TYR A 441 -27.65 1.50 8.37
N TRP A 442 -27.48 0.69 7.33
CA TRP A 442 -27.77 -0.73 7.37
C TRP A 442 -26.46 -1.51 7.34
N LEU A 443 -26.26 -2.35 8.36
CA LEU A 443 -25.03 -3.11 8.56
C LEU A 443 -25.32 -4.60 8.65
N LEU A 444 -24.31 -5.40 8.34
CA LEU A 444 -24.33 -6.85 8.44
C LEU A 444 -24.04 -7.26 9.89
N PRO A 445 -24.92 -8.04 10.54
CA PRO A 445 -24.62 -8.65 11.83
C PRO A 445 -23.37 -9.52 11.71
N PRO A 446 -22.41 -9.42 12.64
CA PRO A 446 -21.15 -10.16 12.52
C PRO A 446 -21.35 -11.68 12.60
N ASP A 447 -22.36 -12.17 13.33
CA ASP A 447 -22.71 -13.61 13.43
C ASP A 447 -23.24 -14.22 12.13
N ARG A 448 -23.63 -13.36 11.17
CA ARG A 448 -24.01 -13.77 9.82
C ARG A 448 -22.84 -13.70 8.84
N VAL A 449 -21.75 -13.02 9.16
CA VAL A 449 -20.56 -12.99 8.31
C VAL A 449 -19.76 -14.25 8.59
N MET A 450 -19.66 -15.13 7.61
CA MET A 450 -18.97 -16.41 7.72
C MET A 450 -17.61 -16.32 7.02
N ILE A 451 -16.57 -16.90 7.63
CA ILE A 451 -15.25 -17.06 7.00
C ILE A 451 -15.18 -18.46 6.40
N SER A 452 -14.77 -18.57 5.14
CA SER A 452 -14.68 -19.85 4.43
C SER A 452 -13.36 -20.00 3.67
N SER A 453 -12.80 -21.21 3.72
CA SER A 453 -11.68 -21.67 2.87
C SER A 453 -12.17 -22.45 1.64
N SER A 454 -13.46 -22.81 1.59
CA SER A 454 -14.08 -23.57 0.51
C SER A 454 -14.54 -22.65 -0.61
N LEU A 455 -13.65 -22.39 -1.56
CA LEU A 455 -13.86 -21.42 -2.63
C LEU A 455 -14.01 -22.08 -3.99
N GLU A 456 -14.79 -21.43 -4.85
CA GLU A 456 -14.87 -21.71 -6.28
C GLU A 456 -14.41 -20.47 -7.07
N THR A 457 -13.67 -20.70 -8.15
CA THR A 457 -13.18 -19.62 -9.00
C THR A 457 -14.17 -19.37 -10.11
N LEU A 458 -14.66 -18.14 -10.20
CA LEU A 458 -15.53 -17.67 -11.27
C LEU A 458 -14.75 -16.78 -12.23
N ARG A 459 -14.95 -16.96 -13.54
CA ARG A 459 -14.38 -16.12 -14.60
C ARG A 459 -15.48 -15.61 -15.51
N CYS A 460 -15.48 -14.31 -15.77
CA CYS A 460 -16.34 -13.72 -16.78
C CYS A 460 -15.88 -14.16 -18.19
N PRO A 461 -16.76 -14.74 -19.02
CA PRO A 461 -16.39 -15.16 -20.38
C PRO A 461 -16.16 -13.97 -21.32
N VAL A 462 -16.73 -12.80 -21.01
CA VAL A 462 -16.62 -11.59 -21.85
C VAL A 462 -15.35 -10.80 -21.56
N CYS A 463 -15.14 -10.36 -20.32
CA CYS A 463 -14.00 -9.50 -19.97
C CYS A 463 -12.84 -10.24 -19.27
N GLY A 464 -12.98 -11.54 -19.03
CA GLY A 464 -11.94 -12.36 -18.39
C GLY A 464 -11.74 -12.12 -16.89
N ARG A 465 -12.48 -11.19 -16.27
CA ARG A 465 -12.37 -10.87 -14.83
C ARG A 465 -12.63 -12.12 -13.98
N GLN A 466 -11.77 -12.34 -12.99
CA GLN A 466 -11.83 -13.46 -12.06
C GLN A 466 -12.32 -12.99 -10.69
N ARG A 467 -13.02 -13.88 -9.99
CA ARG A 467 -13.46 -13.73 -8.60
C ARG A 467 -13.42 -15.10 -7.93
N HIS A 468 -13.00 -15.16 -6.67
CA HIS A 468 -13.20 -16.34 -5.84
C HIS A 468 -14.45 -16.12 -4.98
N ALA A 469 -15.35 -17.09 -4.98
CA ALA A 469 -16.60 -17.03 -4.22
C ALA A 469 -16.70 -18.27 -3.31
N PRO A 470 -17.12 -18.12 -2.04
CA PRO A 470 -17.42 -19.27 -1.18
C PRO A 470 -18.47 -20.18 -1.81
N ARG A 471 -18.28 -21.50 -1.74
CA ARG A 471 -19.23 -22.48 -2.30
C ARG A 471 -20.61 -22.35 -1.68
N ALA A 472 -20.67 -22.18 -0.36
CA ALA A 472 -21.93 -21.96 0.36
C ALA A 472 -22.74 -20.75 -0.16
N LEU A 473 -22.06 -19.69 -0.65
CA LEU A 473 -22.72 -18.55 -1.28
C LEU A 473 -23.32 -18.93 -2.65
N LEU A 474 -22.60 -19.74 -3.44
CA LEU A 474 -23.05 -20.21 -4.75
C LEU A 474 -24.20 -21.22 -4.64
N ASP A 475 -24.14 -22.10 -3.64
CA ASP A 475 -25.19 -23.09 -3.32
C ASP A 475 -26.49 -22.39 -2.87
N ALA A 476 -26.37 -21.22 -2.23
CA ALA A 476 -27.50 -20.36 -1.90
C ALA A 476 -28.12 -19.64 -3.11
N GLY A 477 -27.62 -19.88 -4.33
CA GLY A 477 -28.09 -19.23 -5.56
C GLY A 477 -27.54 -17.82 -5.78
N ALA A 478 -26.57 -17.39 -4.98
CA ALA A 478 -25.97 -16.07 -5.04
C ALA A 478 -24.61 -16.08 -5.77
N GLY A 479 -23.98 -14.91 -5.94
CA GLY A 479 -22.62 -14.83 -6.48
C GLY A 479 -22.50 -14.99 -8.01
N ARG A 480 -23.60 -15.36 -8.69
CA ARG A 480 -23.74 -15.43 -10.16
C ARG A 480 -24.35 -14.15 -10.75
N VAL A 481 -24.00 -13.00 -10.16
CA VAL A 481 -24.39 -11.66 -10.64
C VAL A 481 -23.75 -11.31 -11.98
N PRO A 482 -24.31 -10.34 -12.72
CA PRO A 482 -23.61 -9.70 -13.82
C PRO A 482 -22.20 -9.31 -13.42
N CYS A 483 -21.28 -9.44 -14.37
CA CYS A 483 -19.91 -9.05 -14.17
C CYS A 483 -19.89 -7.60 -13.68
N ARG A 484 -19.24 -7.37 -12.55
CA ARG A 484 -19.00 -6.02 -12.02
C ARG A 484 -17.92 -5.28 -12.84
N GLY A 485 -17.52 -5.82 -13.98
CA GLY A 485 -16.70 -5.12 -14.97
C GLY A 485 -17.42 -3.89 -15.50
N PRO A 486 -16.70 -2.78 -15.73
CA PRO A 486 -17.23 -1.65 -16.49
C PRO A 486 -17.96 -2.13 -17.73
N GLY A 487 -19.26 -1.80 -17.81
CA GLY A 487 -20.16 -2.11 -18.92
C GLY A 487 -20.07 -3.53 -19.50
N CYS A 488 -19.63 -4.49 -18.70
CA CYS A 488 -19.48 -5.86 -19.12
C CYS A 488 -20.84 -6.58 -18.98
N PRO A 489 -21.43 -7.09 -20.08
CA PRO A 489 -22.70 -7.82 -20.03
C PRO A 489 -22.54 -9.27 -19.57
N GLY A 490 -21.31 -9.76 -19.42
CA GLY A 490 -21.06 -11.16 -19.11
C GLY A 490 -21.50 -11.54 -17.70
N VAL A 491 -21.89 -12.79 -17.52
CA VAL A 491 -22.13 -13.39 -16.20
C VAL A 491 -20.95 -14.31 -15.88
N PRO A 492 -20.26 -14.17 -14.73
CA PRO A 492 -19.16 -15.05 -14.34
C PRO A 492 -19.62 -16.51 -14.21
N VAL A 493 -18.83 -17.42 -14.76
CA VAL A 493 -19.06 -18.86 -14.70
C VAL A 493 -17.89 -19.56 -14.00
N PRO A 494 -18.11 -20.74 -13.40
CA PRO A 494 -17.02 -21.57 -12.88
C PRO A 494 -15.90 -21.77 -13.89
N ALA A 495 -14.65 -21.60 -13.44
CA ALA A 495 -13.48 -21.78 -14.26
C ALA A 495 -12.32 -22.36 -13.46
N THR A 496 -11.58 -23.28 -14.07
CA THR A 496 -10.31 -23.77 -13.52
C THR A 496 -9.20 -22.80 -13.92
N VAL A 497 -8.52 -22.24 -12.94
CA VAL A 497 -7.42 -21.27 -13.13
C VAL A 497 -6.21 -21.76 -12.34
N ALA A 498 -5.01 -21.57 -12.90
CA ALA A 498 -3.77 -21.87 -12.19
C ALA A 498 -3.73 -21.12 -10.83
N ALA A 499 -3.26 -21.82 -9.79
CA ALA A 499 -3.18 -21.25 -8.46
C ALA A 499 -2.26 -20.01 -8.47
N HIS A 500 -2.70 -18.94 -7.81
CA HIS A 500 -1.91 -17.73 -7.69
C HIS A 500 -0.64 -18.03 -6.85
N HIS A 501 0.54 -17.54 -7.27
CA HIS A 501 1.78 -17.67 -6.48
C HIS A 501 1.62 -17.31 -4.98
N TYR A 502 0.97 -16.19 -4.66
CA TYR A 502 0.72 -15.80 -3.26
C TYR A 502 -0.19 -16.75 -2.50
N ARG A 503 -1.05 -17.52 -3.18
CA ARG A 503 -1.88 -18.54 -2.54
C ARG A 503 -0.97 -19.54 -1.83
N GLN A 504 0.00 -20.06 -2.57
CA GLN A 504 0.97 -21.00 -2.03
C GLN A 504 1.85 -20.33 -0.97
N GLN A 505 2.31 -19.10 -1.23
CA GLN A 505 3.12 -18.37 -0.25
C GLN A 505 2.39 -18.12 1.08
N TYR A 506 1.07 -17.89 1.07
CA TYR A 506 0.30 -17.69 2.30
C TYR A 506 -0.05 -18.99 3.02
N ILE A 507 -0.18 -20.12 2.31
CA ILE A 507 -0.52 -21.41 2.91
C ILE A 507 0.74 -22.13 3.42
N ASP A 508 1.79 -22.17 2.59
CA ASP A 508 2.99 -22.96 2.86
C ASP A 508 4.16 -22.10 3.40
N GLY A 509 4.08 -20.78 3.29
CA GLY A 509 5.18 -19.87 3.62
C GLY A 509 5.37 -19.66 5.12
N ASN A 510 6.50 -19.07 5.52
CA ASN A 510 6.74 -18.74 6.92
C ASN A 510 6.03 -17.43 7.31
N VAL A 511 5.42 -17.40 8.50
CA VAL A 511 5.04 -16.16 9.18
C VAL A 511 6.32 -15.50 9.67
N PHE A 512 6.70 -14.38 9.06
CA PHE A 512 7.93 -13.68 9.40
C PHE A 512 7.69 -12.17 9.51
N ARG A 513 8.40 -11.50 10.42
CA ARG A 513 8.43 -10.03 10.47
C ARG A 513 9.71 -9.51 9.82
N LEU A 514 9.55 -8.56 8.89
CA LEU A 514 10.67 -7.76 8.43
C LEU A 514 10.89 -6.58 9.38
N VAL A 515 12.04 -6.54 10.03
CA VAL A 515 12.52 -5.39 10.80
C VAL A 515 13.69 -4.79 10.03
N ALA A 516 13.42 -3.66 9.40
CA ALA A 516 14.40 -2.96 8.58
C ALA A 516 15.02 -1.81 9.36
N ALA A 517 16.34 -1.69 9.31
CA ALA A 517 17.11 -0.57 9.83
C ALA A 517 17.89 0.09 8.69
N GLU A 518 18.19 1.37 8.84
CA GLU A 518 19.13 2.04 7.95
C GLU A 518 20.57 1.78 8.41
N HIS A 519 21.52 1.81 7.47
CA HIS A 519 22.94 1.77 7.79
C HIS A 519 23.68 2.77 6.91
N THR A 520 23.94 3.95 7.46
CA THR A 520 24.45 5.10 6.70
C THR A 520 25.56 5.81 7.48
N GLY A 521 26.35 6.64 6.79
CA GLY A 521 27.41 7.41 7.43
C GLY A 521 26.91 8.51 8.38
N LEU A 522 25.60 8.80 8.38
CA LEU A 522 24.99 9.81 9.25
C LEU A 522 24.64 9.27 10.65
N LEU A 523 24.54 7.95 10.82
CA LEU A 523 24.26 7.34 12.11
C LEU A 523 25.44 7.50 13.06
N LYS A 524 25.14 7.72 14.35
CA LYS A 524 26.17 7.79 15.39
C LYS A 524 26.93 6.47 15.48
N ARG A 525 28.16 6.52 16.00
CA ARG A 525 29.02 5.34 16.12
C ARG A 525 28.35 4.24 16.94
N ASP A 526 27.79 4.60 18.09
CA ASP A 526 27.18 3.64 19.03
C ASP A 526 25.91 3.03 18.43
N GLU A 527 25.05 3.85 17.80
CA GLU A 527 23.87 3.39 17.07
C GLU A 527 24.21 2.39 15.97
N ARG A 528 25.27 2.64 15.18
CA ARG A 528 25.74 1.69 14.15
C ARG A 528 26.25 0.39 14.76
N ALA A 529 27.08 0.49 15.80
CA ALA A 529 27.62 -0.68 16.47
C ALA A 529 26.51 -1.57 17.07
N ASP A 530 25.47 -0.96 17.64
CA ASP A 530 24.32 -1.67 18.18
C ASP A 530 23.49 -2.35 17.09
N ILE A 531 23.22 -1.67 15.97
CA ILE A 531 22.53 -2.25 14.81
C ILE A 531 23.32 -3.43 14.25
N GLU A 532 24.63 -3.27 14.08
CA GLU A 532 25.51 -4.35 13.62
C GLU A 532 25.49 -5.55 14.56
N LYS A 533 25.61 -5.31 15.88
CA LYS A 533 25.59 -6.37 16.91
C LYS A 533 24.28 -7.14 16.87
N ARG A 534 23.14 -6.45 16.85
CA ARG A 534 21.81 -7.06 16.79
C ARG A 534 21.60 -7.83 15.48
N PHE A 535 22.04 -7.27 14.36
CA PHE A 535 21.95 -7.92 13.04
C PHE A 535 22.84 -9.18 12.95
N LYS A 536 24.02 -9.18 13.58
CA LYS A 536 24.95 -10.32 13.62
C LYS A 536 24.51 -11.43 14.57
N SER A 537 23.61 -11.17 15.51
CA SER A 537 23.18 -12.15 16.53
C SER A 537 22.85 -13.52 15.93
N GLU A 538 23.37 -14.59 16.56
CA GLU A 538 23.06 -15.99 16.25
C GLU A 538 21.71 -16.42 16.83
N THR A 539 21.27 -15.76 17.91
CA THR A 539 19.96 -15.91 18.54
C THR A 539 19.17 -14.59 18.40
N PRO A 540 18.74 -14.22 17.17
CA PRO A 540 18.07 -12.95 16.95
C PRO A 540 16.69 -12.94 17.61
N ALA A 541 16.40 -11.89 18.38
CA ALA A 541 15.04 -11.65 18.84
C ALA A 541 14.14 -11.20 17.67
N PRO A 542 12.82 -11.42 17.70
CA PRO A 542 11.92 -11.04 16.60
C PRO A 542 11.88 -9.54 16.25
N TRP A 543 12.30 -8.67 17.18
CA TRP A 543 12.43 -7.23 16.98
C TRP A 543 13.83 -6.79 16.54
N TYR A 544 14.78 -7.72 16.36
CA TYR A 544 16.12 -7.37 15.86
C TYR A 544 16.07 -7.13 14.35
N PRO A 545 16.88 -6.19 13.83
CA PRO A 545 16.94 -5.91 12.42
C PRO A 545 17.37 -7.17 11.65
N ASN A 546 16.60 -7.50 10.61
CA ASN A 546 16.92 -8.56 9.66
C ASN A 546 16.98 -8.04 8.21
N LEU A 547 16.83 -6.73 8.02
CA LEU A 547 17.19 -6.03 6.80
C LEU A 547 17.97 -4.76 7.10
N LEU A 548 19.12 -4.59 6.46
CA LEU A 548 19.86 -3.32 6.48
C LEU A 548 19.72 -2.64 5.13
N SER A 549 19.10 -1.45 5.13
CA SER A 549 19.09 -0.55 3.98
C SER A 549 20.35 0.32 4.06
N ALA A 550 21.36 -0.01 3.26
CA ALA A 550 22.70 0.51 3.40
C ALA A 550 23.14 1.35 2.20
N THR A 551 23.99 2.34 2.46
CA THR A 551 24.77 3.03 1.43
C THR A 551 26.09 2.26 1.18
N PRO A 552 27.12 2.82 0.51
CA PRO A 552 28.44 2.18 0.42
C PRO A 552 29.13 1.90 1.76
N THR A 553 28.54 2.29 2.91
CA THR A 553 29.08 1.98 4.24
C THR A 553 29.26 0.49 4.52
N LEU A 554 28.45 -0.38 3.89
CA LEU A 554 28.59 -1.85 3.97
C LEU A 554 29.26 -2.46 2.73
N GLU A 555 29.77 -1.64 1.81
CA GLU A 555 30.47 -2.10 0.61
C GLU A 555 31.89 -2.58 0.95
N MET A 556 32.58 -1.90 1.87
CA MET A 556 33.97 -2.18 2.22
C MET A 556 34.15 -2.59 3.70
N GLY A 557 35.02 -3.57 3.94
CA GLY A 557 35.73 -3.78 5.21
C GLY A 557 34.96 -4.32 6.43
N ILE A 558 33.64 -4.21 6.52
CA ILE A 558 32.91 -4.63 7.73
C ILE A 558 32.48 -6.09 7.61
N ASP A 559 32.87 -6.91 8.58
CA ASP A 559 32.36 -8.27 8.73
C ASP A 559 30.99 -8.24 9.42
N ILE A 560 29.96 -8.43 8.61
CA ILE A 560 28.54 -8.53 8.96
C ILE A 560 28.04 -9.99 8.97
N GLY A 561 28.97 -10.94 8.85
CA GLY A 561 28.67 -12.35 8.61
C GLY A 561 28.31 -12.64 7.16
N GLY A 562 28.20 -13.93 6.83
CA GLY A 562 27.76 -14.39 5.52
C GLY A 562 26.24 -14.32 5.38
N LEU A 563 25.76 -13.59 4.39
CA LEU A 563 24.34 -13.48 4.05
C LEU A 563 23.94 -14.42 2.93
N SER A 564 22.68 -14.82 2.88
CA SER A 564 22.16 -15.60 1.76
C SER A 564 21.54 -14.74 0.65
N THR A 565 21.20 -13.47 0.95
CA THR A 565 20.55 -12.57 -0.01
C THR A 565 21.12 -11.16 0.03
N VAL A 566 21.46 -10.61 -1.14
CA VAL A 566 21.77 -9.18 -1.34
C VAL A 566 20.84 -8.60 -2.41
N LEU A 567 20.34 -7.39 -2.14
CA LEU A 567 19.48 -6.63 -3.01
C LEU A 567 20.16 -5.30 -3.39
N LEU A 568 20.40 -5.09 -4.67
CA LEU A 568 20.88 -3.83 -5.22
C LEU A 568 19.66 -3.06 -5.75
N CYS A 569 19.28 -1.98 -5.07
CA CYS A 569 18.09 -1.20 -5.43
C CYS A 569 18.35 -0.16 -6.56
N SER A 570 19.46 -0.33 -7.26
CA SER A 570 19.96 0.40 -8.42
C SER A 570 21.10 -0.43 -9.00
N VAL A 571 21.42 -0.22 -10.29
CA VAL A 571 22.68 -0.74 -10.82
C VAL A 571 23.83 0.05 -10.17
N PRO A 572 24.80 -0.60 -9.49
CA PRO A 572 25.94 0.07 -8.90
C PRO A 572 26.74 0.89 -9.93
N PRO A 573 27.35 2.02 -9.53
CA PRO A 573 27.97 2.95 -10.46
C PRO A 573 29.22 2.38 -11.16
N THR A 574 29.86 1.37 -10.58
CA THR A 574 31.04 0.72 -11.14
C THR A 574 30.92 -0.79 -10.97
N GLN A 575 31.60 -1.52 -11.85
CA GLN A 575 31.76 -2.97 -11.77
C GLN A 575 32.43 -3.41 -10.46
N SER A 576 33.43 -2.66 -9.97
CA SER A 576 34.10 -2.98 -8.71
C SER A 576 33.13 -2.88 -7.53
N SER A 577 32.30 -1.84 -7.47
CA SER A 577 31.24 -1.70 -6.48
C SER A 577 30.21 -2.83 -6.59
N TYR A 578 29.85 -3.24 -7.81
CA TYR A 578 28.96 -4.37 -8.03
C TYR A 578 29.51 -5.65 -7.40
N VAL A 579 30.72 -6.07 -7.78
CA VAL A 579 31.38 -7.27 -7.26
C VAL A 579 31.54 -7.23 -5.74
N GLN A 580 31.95 -6.09 -5.18
CA GLN A 580 32.10 -5.94 -3.72
C GLN A 580 30.78 -6.05 -2.96
N ARG A 581 29.68 -5.51 -3.50
CA ARG A 581 28.35 -5.58 -2.88
C ARG A 581 27.75 -6.97 -2.97
N ILE A 582 27.79 -7.62 -4.14
CA ILE A 582 27.27 -8.99 -4.28
C ILE A 582 28.13 -10.00 -3.52
N GLY A 583 29.43 -9.76 -3.39
CA GLY A 583 30.35 -10.57 -2.58
C GLY A 583 30.11 -10.49 -1.06
N ARG A 584 29.06 -9.81 -0.61
CA ARG A 584 28.57 -9.84 0.78
C ARG A 584 27.67 -11.04 1.05
N SER A 585 27.08 -11.63 0.01
CA SER A 585 26.30 -12.85 0.12
C SER A 585 27.13 -14.09 -0.23
N GLY A 586 26.65 -15.27 0.13
CA GLY A 586 27.23 -16.55 -0.26
C GLY A 586 28.51 -16.96 0.47
N ARG A 587 29.02 -16.16 1.42
CA ARG A 587 30.31 -16.41 2.09
C ARG A 587 30.35 -17.70 2.93
N ARG A 588 29.24 -18.05 3.58
CA ARG A 588 29.17 -19.18 4.52
C ARG A 588 28.82 -20.50 3.84
N THR A 589 27.91 -20.46 2.86
CA THR A 589 27.31 -21.65 2.23
C THR A 589 27.73 -21.84 0.77
N GLY A 590 28.42 -20.87 0.18
CA GLY A 590 28.74 -20.84 -1.26
C GLY A 590 27.57 -20.51 -2.18
N SER A 591 26.33 -20.50 -1.68
CA SER A 591 25.10 -20.22 -2.45
C SER A 591 24.45 -18.93 -1.98
N ALA A 592 24.04 -18.10 -2.93
CA ALA A 592 23.41 -16.82 -2.65
C ALA A 592 22.43 -16.39 -3.75
N VAL A 593 21.46 -15.56 -3.37
CA VAL A 593 20.56 -14.87 -4.29
C VAL A 593 20.92 -13.39 -4.31
N ASN A 594 21.41 -12.92 -5.45
CA ASN A 594 21.75 -11.52 -5.68
C ASN A 594 20.77 -10.94 -6.69
N VAL A 595 20.06 -9.88 -6.31
CA VAL A 595 19.07 -9.24 -7.18
C VAL A 595 19.45 -7.80 -7.43
N THR A 596 19.49 -7.40 -8.70
CA THR A 596 19.75 -6.01 -9.11
C THR A 596 18.52 -5.44 -9.79
N VAL A 597 18.03 -4.30 -9.29
CA VAL A 597 16.89 -3.60 -9.89
C VAL A 597 17.40 -2.40 -10.69
N ALA A 598 17.28 -2.49 -12.01
CA ALA A 598 17.59 -1.38 -12.91
C ALA A 598 16.50 -0.31 -12.88
N ASN A 599 16.90 0.94 -12.65
CA ASN A 599 16.00 2.09 -12.73
C ASN A 599 15.91 2.61 -14.17
N ALA A 600 14.97 3.51 -14.44
CA ALA A 600 14.87 4.23 -15.72
C ALA A 600 15.93 5.34 -15.86
N ARG A 601 17.20 5.02 -15.55
CA ARG A 601 18.37 5.90 -15.73
C ARG A 601 19.20 5.36 -16.91
N PRO A 602 19.84 6.21 -17.73
CA PRO A 602 20.63 5.75 -18.88
C PRO A 602 21.67 4.68 -18.51
N HIS A 603 22.41 4.89 -17.41
CA HIS A 603 23.38 3.93 -16.88
C HIS A 603 22.74 2.57 -16.54
N ASP A 604 21.66 2.56 -15.77
CA ASP A 604 20.97 1.33 -15.37
C ASP A 604 20.37 0.59 -16.58
N LEU A 605 19.83 1.32 -17.56
CA LEU A 605 19.27 0.74 -18.78
C LEU A 605 20.35 0.12 -19.68
N TYR A 606 21.54 0.73 -19.76
CA TYR A 606 22.68 0.15 -20.47
C TYR A 606 23.02 -1.24 -19.91
N PHE A 607 23.24 -1.34 -18.60
CA PHE A 607 23.57 -2.61 -17.95
C PHE A 607 22.36 -3.55 -17.78
N PHE A 608 21.13 -3.06 -17.94
CA PHE A 608 19.96 -3.93 -18.08
C PHE A 608 19.95 -4.66 -19.42
N LEU A 609 20.39 -3.99 -20.50
CA LEU A 609 20.51 -4.58 -21.84
C LEU A 609 21.77 -5.45 -21.98
N ALA A 610 22.85 -5.09 -21.30
CA ALA A 610 24.13 -5.81 -21.30
C ALA A 610 24.59 -6.17 -19.86
N PRO A 611 23.87 -7.06 -19.15
CA PRO A 611 24.17 -7.39 -17.75
C PRO A 611 25.53 -8.07 -17.57
N GLU A 612 25.98 -8.83 -18.58
CA GLU A 612 27.28 -9.51 -18.56
C GLU A 612 28.44 -8.53 -18.42
N GLU A 613 28.35 -7.32 -18.99
CA GLU A 613 29.41 -6.32 -18.84
C GLU A 613 29.56 -5.86 -17.39
N MET A 614 28.46 -5.69 -16.64
CA MET A 614 28.53 -5.34 -15.22
C MET A 614 29.11 -6.49 -14.38
N MET A 615 28.74 -7.74 -14.71
CA MET A 615 29.13 -8.93 -13.96
C MET A 615 30.57 -9.38 -14.25
N ALA A 616 31.03 -9.28 -15.51
CA ALA A 616 32.35 -9.74 -15.94
C ALA A 616 33.48 -8.90 -15.33
N GLY A 617 33.18 -7.66 -14.93
CA GLY A 617 34.00 -6.93 -13.97
C GLY A 617 35.41 -6.61 -14.44
N GLY A 618 35.55 -5.71 -15.42
CA GLY A 618 36.80 -5.05 -15.73
C GLY A 618 37.24 -4.12 -14.59
N VAL A 619 37.69 -4.68 -13.47
CA VAL A 619 38.17 -3.91 -12.31
C VAL A 619 39.48 -3.24 -12.71
N ARG A 620 39.41 -1.95 -13.07
CA ARG A 620 40.60 -1.12 -13.26
C ARG A 620 41.38 -1.03 -11.95
N ALA A 621 42.69 -1.27 -12.02
CA ALA A 621 43.58 -1.01 -10.91
C ALA A 621 43.48 0.47 -10.50
N PRO A 622 43.40 0.79 -9.20
CA PRO A 622 43.36 2.18 -8.74
C PRO A 622 44.67 2.87 -9.14
N GLY A 623 44.56 4.02 -9.81
CA GLY A 623 45.71 4.88 -10.07
C GLY A 623 46.10 5.63 -8.79
N VAL A 624 47.37 5.54 -8.39
CA VAL A 624 47.92 6.36 -7.31
C VAL A 624 48.65 7.54 -7.95
N TYR A 625 48.15 8.75 -7.73
CA TYR A 625 48.82 9.96 -8.21
C TYR A 625 49.77 10.46 -7.13
N LEU A 626 51.05 10.09 -7.25
CA LEU A 626 52.10 10.45 -6.29
C LEU A 626 52.43 11.95 -6.33
N ASP A 627 52.25 12.59 -7.48
CA ASP A 627 52.50 14.03 -7.68
C ASP A 627 51.33 14.92 -7.24
N ALA A 628 50.49 14.43 -6.32
CA ALA A 628 49.40 15.19 -5.75
C ALA A 628 49.94 16.30 -4.83
N VAL A 629 50.47 17.38 -5.42
CA VAL A 629 51.13 18.49 -4.71
C VAL A 629 50.28 19.05 -3.58
N SER A 630 48.95 19.09 -3.73
CA SER A 630 48.03 19.52 -2.68
C SER A 630 47.98 18.57 -1.47
N VAL A 631 48.07 17.25 -1.69
CA VAL A 631 48.15 16.24 -0.62
C VAL A 631 49.52 16.30 0.03
N LEU A 632 50.59 16.36 -0.76
CA LEU A 632 51.96 16.48 -0.26
C LEU A 632 52.13 17.73 0.60
N ARG A 633 51.64 18.90 0.16
CA ARG A 633 51.65 20.13 0.95
C ARG A 633 50.92 19.98 2.29
N ARG A 634 49.77 19.31 2.31
CA ARG A 634 49.01 19.07 3.56
C ARG A 634 49.74 18.11 4.50
N GLN A 635 50.30 17.02 3.98
CA GLN A 635 51.04 16.03 4.76
C GLN A 635 52.34 16.64 5.31
N TYR A 636 53.07 17.37 4.48
CA TYR A 636 54.29 18.07 4.88
C TYR A 636 54.02 19.16 5.91
N LEU A 637 52.95 19.94 5.74
CA LEU A 637 52.50 20.91 6.75
C LEU A 637 52.15 20.21 8.07
N GLY A 638 51.42 19.09 8.00
CA GLY A 638 51.10 18.27 9.17
C GLY A 638 52.34 17.72 9.88
N PHE A 639 53.31 17.22 9.12
CA PHE A 639 54.61 16.78 9.62
C PHE A 639 55.36 17.92 10.32
N ALA A 640 55.50 19.07 9.67
CA ALA A 640 56.15 20.26 10.23
C ALA A 640 55.43 20.74 11.51
N LEU A 641 54.10 20.75 11.53
CA LEU A 641 53.32 21.07 12.72
C LEU A 641 53.55 20.06 13.84
N GLY A 642 53.64 18.76 13.52
CA GLY A 642 53.94 17.70 14.48
C GLY A 642 55.31 17.86 15.13
N GLU A 643 56.35 18.10 14.33
CA GLU A 643 57.71 18.36 14.80
C GLU A 643 57.81 19.62 15.66
N TRP A 644 57.07 20.67 15.28
CA TRP A 644 56.98 21.90 16.07
C TRP A 644 56.30 21.67 17.42
N ILE A 645 55.18 20.93 17.45
CA ILE A 645 54.45 20.60 18.69
C ILE A 645 55.29 19.71 19.62
N ALA A 646 56.05 18.76 19.06
CA ALA A 646 56.90 17.85 19.83
C ALA A 646 58.03 18.56 20.62
N GLN A 647 58.35 19.81 20.27
CA GLN A 647 59.34 20.66 20.96
C GLN A 647 58.71 21.50 22.09
N ASP A 648 57.61 21.02 22.68
CA ASP A 648 56.90 21.58 23.84
C ASP A 648 56.29 23.00 23.63
N GLN A 649 55.91 23.31 22.39
CA GLN A 649 55.26 24.57 22.00
C GLN A 649 53.72 24.52 22.09
N ALA A 650 53.15 23.45 22.66
CA ALA A 650 51.70 23.19 22.67
C ALA A 650 50.88 24.28 23.39
N ALA A 651 51.48 25.01 24.34
CA ALA A 651 50.86 26.10 25.08
C ALA A 651 50.60 27.38 24.23
N ALA A 652 51.09 27.44 22.99
CA ALA A 652 51.00 28.62 22.13
C ALA A 652 49.73 28.68 21.24
N PHE A 653 48.78 27.75 21.38
CA PHE A 653 47.53 27.76 20.60
C PHE A 653 46.48 28.72 21.19
N PRO A 654 46.01 29.71 20.41
CA PRO A 654 44.89 30.56 20.79
C PRO A 654 43.60 29.75 21.01
N ARG A 655 42.72 30.21 21.90
CA ARG A 655 41.47 29.52 22.25
C ARG A 655 40.45 29.45 21.12
N ASP A 656 40.48 30.40 20.19
CA ASP A 656 39.59 30.46 19.05
C ASP A 656 40.28 31.02 17.80
N ILE A 657 39.61 30.87 16.65
CA ILE A 657 40.12 31.32 15.36
C ILE A 657 40.27 32.85 15.31
N ARG A 658 39.46 33.60 16.07
CA ARG A 658 39.52 35.07 16.08
C ARG A 658 40.80 35.55 16.74
N ALA A 659 41.19 34.93 17.85
CA ALA A 659 42.45 35.20 18.54
C ALA A 659 43.65 34.80 17.69
N MET A 660 43.56 33.69 16.94
CA MET A 660 44.59 33.29 15.98
C MET A 660 44.78 34.31 14.84
N LEU A 661 43.69 34.78 14.24
CA LEU A 661 43.76 35.78 13.16
C LEU A 661 44.31 37.12 13.68
N LYS A 662 43.87 37.55 14.86
CA LYS A 662 44.40 38.75 15.52
C LYS A 662 45.90 38.63 15.80
N ALA A 663 46.36 37.47 16.27
CA ALA A 663 47.77 37.21 16.50
C ALA A 663 48.58 37.26 15.19
N LEU A 664 48.04 36.72 14.10
CA LEU A 664 48.66 36.79 12.77
C LEU A 664 48.79 38.26 12.30
N ASP A 665 47.73 39.06 12.40
CA ASP A 665 47.72 40.47 11.97
C ASP A 665 48.67 41.34 12.82
N ASN A 666 48.73 41.07 14.13
CA ASN A 666 49.52 41.83 15.08
C ASN A 666 50.95 41.28 15.29
N GLN A 667 51.34 40.22 14.58
CA GLN A 667 52.63 39.52 14.78
C GLN A 667 52.89 39.10 16.24
N GLU A 668 51.84 38.68 16.97
CA GLU A 668 51.98 38.24 18.35
C GLU A 668 52.76 36.91 18.42
N PRO A 669 53.57 36.67 19.48
CA PRO A 669 54.42 35.49 19.63
C PRO A 669 53.63 34.24 20.06
N VAL A 670 52.56 33.95 19.34
CA VAL A 670 51.69 32.77 19.51
C VAL A 670 51.40 32.15 18.14
N PHE A 671 50.71 31.01 18.11
CA PHE A 671 50.33 30.39 16.84
C PHE A 671 49.41 31.34 16.03
N PRO A 672 49.67 31.56 14.72
CA PRO A 672 50.57 30.78 13.86
C PRO A 672 51.99 31.34 13.70
N ASN A 673 52.33 32.52 14.21
CA ASN A 673 53.64 33.15 13.96
C ASN A 673 54.80 32.35 14.54
N THR A 674 54.65 31.80 15.76
CA THR A 674 55.66 30.93 16.37
C THR A 674 55.96 29.69 15.53
N PHE A 675 54.95 29.14 14.86
CA PHE A 675 55.11 28.05 13.91
C PHE A 675 55.79 28.54 12.62
N LEU A 676 55.37 29.68 12.07
CA LEU A 676 55.93 30.25 10.84
C LEU A 676 57.42 30.59 11.01
N ASP A 677 57.81 31.19 12.13
CA ASP A 677 59.19 31.52 12.48
C ASP A 677 60.04 30.26 12.66
N TRP A 678 59.50 29.28 13.41
CA TRP A 678 60.14 27.99 13.59
C TRP A 678 60.36 27.27 12.25
N TYR A 679 59.34 27.31 11.38
CA TYR A 679 59.39 26.69 10.06
C TYR A 679 60.37 27.41 9.14
N ALA A 680 60.39 28.75 9.14
CA ALA A 680 61.33 29.55 8.37
C ALA A 680 62.79 29.25 8.76
N ALA A 681 63.06 29.09 10.06
CA ALA A 681 64.39 28.76 10.57
C ALA A 681 64.86 27.33 10.23
N ARG A 682 63.94 26.38 10.02
CA ARG A 682 64.23 24.95 9.85
C ARG A 682 63.88 24.39 8.48
N ARG A 683 63.44 25.24 7.55
CA ARG A 683 62.98 24.84 6.22
C ARG A 683 63.96 23.94 5.46
N ALA A 684 65.27 24.18 5.61
CA ALA A 684 66.31 23.39 4.95
C ALA A 684 66.60 22.04 5.62
N ALA A 685 66.28 21.90 6.91
CA ALA A 685 66.44 20.66 7.67
C ALA A 685 65.19 19.76 7.60
N LEU A 686 64.04 20.33 7.23
CA LEU A 686 62.76 19.61 7.06
C LEU A 686 62.54 19.10 5.62
N ALA A 687 63.28 19.64 4.64
CA ALA A 687 63.26 19.23 3.23
C ALA A 687 64.25 18.10 2.98
#